data_AF-A0A1G7HZ23-F1
#
_entry.id   AF-A0A1G7HZ23-F1
#
_cell.length_a   1.000
_cell.length_b   1.000
_cell.length_c   1.000
_cell.angle_alpha   90.00
_cell.angle_beta   90.00
_cell.angle_gamma   90.00
#
_symmetry.space_group_name_H-M   'P 1'
#
loop_
_entity.id
_entity.type
_entity.pdbx_description
1 polymer ?
#
loop_
_entity_poly.entity_id
_entity_poly.type
_entity_poly.pdbx_seq_one_letter_code
_entity_poly.pdbx_strand_id
1 'polypeptide(L)'
;MKPLLSPPRLEREDIIEMEGLLCGQLEAFFSFSGHALYFPTEHAPTEPQLLSRERRLLLPLQREGRALGVLMLHGVRARAARALLPVLPAVTALCLDNLAWVRASRTDALTGLATEDVLFSRMEEAAARVRAHLEDPAMAGGHEAPLHRLCMGLVLVRLQNGPELLRLAGHGFVQDLLRALAAACRADLPSDVLTARVGRYEFAFLLAASGRGACHKLAVAALERMRAVETRLPLTRKRAPLELCAGHALYPQDMQGPEMKMPMSEQARRCMDRARLAADVAGQAVCAAPGKACCVMPFARILQEGGLVLENLPLGRVRVSLGRQAKAREGMRFALWDRTPGGEPRNKGEIVLLRARDTDAVGEIVHLADATNQPAPGDGLTLLGAGPGLSPDLEEGGVPLTQAETTPADGGRQERAAREPAAAAQAASASVVAHAAPAAGALPGDLCGHGDFLRRFAGAAEPCAVFTLALLRLETARNGEGNGPVQGGRRGADPLARALELWRAPMAGISAAEAPLAGLYGSNSLIFFHPGQPAAALLPAYQALCAALQKCGLAAAAGLAGYPFLRFRKAEMPDCALKALEYALLLPEPRAGVCNSLALNISADRRYSLGDVFGAVEEYKLALLADAGNVMAWNSLGVCMAALGRQHEARRHFLEALRHKPEPAAAEQVYYNLGTVCQSLGERRAAARYFRQCVKIAPEHLFAHIRLGQLCEQGGRRAEARRHYEQAAAIEDAHPEGPSVARRCLARVAVRQRRGGEARELLHEALVRNPQDAAAMLLLARIYLDGGEDPAIAEMLARKSAGLQDRPEAWQTLARALRALGREEEARVAEARAVLA
;
A
#
# COMPACT_ATOMS: atom_id res chain seq x y z
N MET A 1 -51.13 -15.38 14.98
CA MET A 1 -49.84 -15.72 15.62
C MET A 1 -48.91 -16.21 14.53
N LYS A 2 -47.84 -15.47 14.21
CA LYS A 2 -46.83 -15.91 13.23
C LYS A 2 -46.20 -17.22 13.74
N PRO A 3 -45.93 -18.23 12.90
CA PRO A 3 -45.20 -19.39 13.36
C PRO A 3 -43.83 -18.89 13.82
N LEU A 4 -43.50 -19.25 15.07
CA LEU A 4 -42.15 -19.13 15.63
C LEU A 4 -41.17 -19.67 14.58
N LEU A 5 -40.08 -18.92 14.38
CA LEU A 5 -38.95 -19.27 13.52
C LEU A 5 -38.68 -20.77 13.59
N SER A 6 -38.62 -21.44 12.43
CA SER A 6 -38.16 -22.82 12.36
C SER A 6 -36.84 -22.93 13.14
N PRO A 7 -36.70 -23.92 14.04
CA PRO A 7 -35.50 -24.07 14.86
C PRO A 7 -34.26 -24.14 13.97
N PRO A 8 -33.16 -23.46 14.34
CA PRO A 8 -31.97 -23.39 13.50
C PRO A 8 -31.42 -24.79 13.24
N ARG A 9 -31.16 -25.13 11.98
CA ARG A 9 -30.75 -26.49 11.59
C ARG A 9 -29.30 -26.75 12.00
N LEU A 10 -29.00 -27.96 12.47
CA LEU A 10 -27.64 -28.41 12.78
C LEU A 10 -27.29 -29.61 11.90
N GLU A 11 -26.08 -29.64 11.38
CA GLU A 11 -25.51 -30.69 10.53
C GLU A 11 -24.29 -31.33 11.24
N ARG A 12 -23.80 -32.44 10.70
CA ARG A 12 -22.70 -33.20 11.31
C ARG A 12 -21.41 -32.39 11.40
N GLU A 13 -21.10 -31.61 10.37
CA GLU A 13 -19.93 -30.72 10.30
C GLU A 13 -19.92 -29.69 11.43
N ASP A 14 -21.09 -29.17 11.82
CA ASP A 14 -21.19 -28.20 12.91
C ASP A 14 -20.86 -28.82 14.28
N ILE A 15 -21.15 -30.11 14.46
CA ILE A 15 -20.77 -30.85 15.67
C ILE A 15 -19.25 -31.00 15.73
N ILE A 16 -18.60 -31.28 14.59
CA ILE A 16 -17.15 -31.40 14.52
C ILE A 16 -16.50 -30.05 14.85
N GLU A 17 -16.98 -28.96 14.25
CA GLU A 17 -16.42 -27.63 14.49
C GLU A 17 -16.62 -27.17 15.95
N MET A 18 -17.77 -27.50 16.56
CA MET A 18 -18.13 -27.06 17.90
C MET A 18 -18.00 -28.15 18.99
N GLU A 19 -17.24 -29.22 18.73
CA GLU A 19 -17.05 -30.35 19.65
C GLU A 19 -16.52 -29.88 21.02
N GLY A 20 -15.57 -28.94 21.01
CA GLY A 20 -15.02 -28.38 22.25
C GLY A 20 -16.07 -27.62 23.08
N LEU A 21 -16.97 -26.89 22.42
CA LEU A 21 -18.07 -26.18 23.09
C LEU A 21 -19.10 -27.18 23.66
N LEU A 22 -19.40 -28.24 22.92
CA LEU A 22 -20.26 -29.33 23.39
C LEU A 22 -19.68 -30.01 24.64
N CYS A 23 -18.40 -30.35 24.60
CA CYS A 23 -17.70 -30.97 25.73
C CYS A 23 -17.65 -30.04 26.94
N GLY A 24 -17.32 -28.77 26.77
CA GLY A 24 -17.28 -27.79 27.85
C GLY A 24 -18.65 -27.58 28.53
N GLN A 25 -19.75 -27.66 27.78
CA GLN A 25 -21.10 -27.63 28.36
C GLN A 25 -21.40 -28.89 29.20
N LEU A 26 -20.92 -30.05 28.76
CA LEU A 26 -21.12 -31.32 29.47
C LEU A 26 -20.27 -31.44 30.74
N GLU A 27 -19.10 -30.79 30.79
CA GLU A 27 -18.25 -30.72 31.99
C GLU A 27 -18.95 -30.11 33.20
N ALA A 28 -19.97 -29.25 32.98
CA ALA A 28 -20.79 -28.70 34.06
C ALA A 28 -21.62 -29.75 34.81
N PHE A 29 -21.88 -30.91 34.19
CA PHE A 29 -22.71 -31.97 34.77
C PHE A 29 -21.88 -33.12 35.35
N PHE A 30 -20.73 -33.46 34.73
CA PHE A 30 -19.85 -34.52 35.21
C PHE A 30 -18.45 -34.44 34.58
N SER A 31 -17.44 -34.92 35.30
CA SER A 31 -16.03 -34.93 34.85
C SER A 31 -15.71 -36.14 33.95
N PHE A 32 -14.93 -35.92 32.90
CA PHE A 32 -14.36 -36.94 32.02
C PHE A 32 -12.91 -36.59 31.66
N SER A 33 -12.10 -37.59 31.29
CA SER A 33 -10.66 -37.43 31.00
C SER A 33 -10.33 -37.29 29.51
N GLY A 34 -11.29 -37.54 28.64
CA GLY A 34 -11.13 -37.46 27.19
C GLY A 34 -12.44 -37.78 26.48
N HIS A 35 -12.51 -37.49 25.18
CA HIS A 35 -13.70 -37.68 24.37
C HIS A 35 -13.34 -38.11 22.95
N ALA A 36 -14.31 -38.72 22.25
CA ALA A 36 -14.21 -39.03 20.84
C ALA A 36 -15.60 -38.96 20.18
N LEU A 37 -15.70 -38.27 19.05
CA LEU A 37 -16.92 -38.12 18.28
C LEU A 37 -16.96 -39.13 17.11
N TYR A 38 -18.07 -39.85 16.99
CA TYR A 38 -18.29 -40.88 15.98
C TYR A 38 -19.55 -40.60 15.17
N PHE A 39 -19.53 -40.92 13.87
CA PHE A 39 -20.68 -40.83 12.98
C PHE A 39 -21.01 -42.22 12.42
N PRO A 40 -21.71 -43.06 13.20
CA PRO A 40 -22.00 -44.44 12.78
C PRO A 40 -22.87 -44.47 11.52
N THR A 41 -22.46 -45.28 10.55
CA THR A 41 -23.21 -45.55 9.31
C THR A 41 -24.27 -46.64 9.50
N GLU A 42 -24.06 -47.56 10.46
CA GLU A 42 -25.00 -48.62 10.84
C GLU A 42 -25.02 -48.77 12.38
N HIS A 43 -26.21 -49.02 12.95
CA HIS A 43 -26.44 -49.29 14.40
C HIS A 43 -25.96 -48.20 15.38
N ALA A 44 -26.56 -47.01 15.34
CA ALA A 44 -26.35 -45.98 16.36
C ALA A 44 -27.15 -46.28 17.65
N PRO A 45 -26.57 -46.16 18.86
CA PRO A 45 -27.35 -46.22 20.09
C PRO A 45 -28.41 -45.12 20.10
N THR A 46 -29.64 -45.46 20.48
CA THR A 46 -30.76 -44.51 20.59
C THR A 46 -30.84 -43.85 21.96
N GLU A 47 -30.29 -44.51 22.97
CA GLU A 47 -30.24 -44.02 24.36
C GLU A 47 -28.80 -43.95 24.88
N PRO A 48 -28.51 -43.08 25.87
CA PRO A 48 -27.21 -43.04 26.53
C PRO A 48 -26.82 -44.39 27.15
N GLN A 49 -25.62 -44.89 26.82
CA GLN A 49 -25.13 -46.17 27.35
C GLN A 49 -23.90 -45.96 28.23
N LEU A 50 -24.00 -46.34 29.50
CA LEU A 50 -22.88 -46.31 30.45
C LEU A 50 -22.18 -47.67 30.53
N LEU A 51 -21.02 -47.78 29.87
CA LEU A 51 -20.15 -48.94 29.94
C LEU A 51 -19.31 -48.88 31.23
N SER A 52 -19.93 -49.29 32.34
CA SER A 52 -19.38 -49.12 33.70
C SER A 52 -18.03 -49.80 33.91
N ARG A 53 -17.76 -50.94 33.24
CA ARG A 53 -16.48 -51.66 33.30
C ARG A 53 -15.35 -50.92 32.58
N GLU A 54 -15.67 -50.22 31.50
CA GLU A 54 -14.71 -49.49 30.66
C GLU A 54 -14.59 -48.01 31.04
N ARG A 55 -15.42 -47.54 31.99
CA ARG A 55 -15.55 -46.11 32.37
C ARG A 55 -15.84 -45.22 31.16
N ARG A 56 -16.65 -45.72 30.23
CA ARG A 56 -17.07 -45.02 29.01
C ARG A 56 -18.56 -44.71 29.04
N LEU A 57 -18.93 -43.54 28.54
CA LEU A 57 -20.32 -43.12 28.34
C LEU A 57 -20.52 -42.80 26.87
N LEU A 58 -21.44 -43.50 26.23
CA LEU A 58 -21.87 -43.23 24.85
C LEU A 58 -23.10 -42.33 24.90
N LEU A 59 -22.98 -41.12 24.37
CA LEU A 59 -24.05 -40.13 24.27
C LEU A 59 -24.50 -39.99 22.83
N PRO A 60 -25.69 -40.49 22.46
CA PRO A 60 -26.23 -40.24 21.14
C PRO A 60 -26.64 -38.77 21.01
N LEU A 61 -26.09 -38.10 19.99
CA LEU A 61 -26.42 -36.73 19.64
C LEU A 61 -27.60 -36.74 18.68
N GLN A 62 -28.81 -36.59 19.23
CA GLN A 62 -30.05 -36.58 18.45
C GLN A 62 -30.80 -35.27 18.65
N ARG A 63 -31.30 -34.71 17.54
CA ARG A 63 -32.12 -33.50 17.56
C ARG A 63 -33.23 -33.62 16.53
N GLU A 64 -34.47 -33.36 16.94
CA GLU A 64 -35.67 -33.44 16.08
C GLU A 64 -35.79 -34.79 15.33
N GLY A 65 -35.43 -35.89 15.98
CA GLY A 65 -35.47 -37.23 15.37
C GLY A 65 -34.35 -37.51 14.35
N ARG A 66 -33.39 -36.61 14.15
CA ARG A 66 -32.20 -36.82 13.30
C ARG A 66 -30.98 -37.17 14.17
N ALA A 67 -30.27 -38.24 13.81
CA ALA A 67 -29.02 -38.62 14.43
C ALA A 67 -27.85 -37.81 13.85
N LEU A 68 -27.25 -36.96 14.68
CA LEU A 68 -26.12 -36.10 14.33
C LEU A 68 -24.78 -36.76 14.62
N GLY A 69 -24.70 -37.72 15.54
CA GLY A 69 -23.47 -38.44 15.87
C GLY A 69 -23.58 -39.14 17.23
N VAL A 70 -22.47 -39.72 17.70
CA VAL A 70 -22.34 -40.30 19.04
C VAL A 70 -21.07 -39.75 19.68
N LEU A 71 -21.21 -39.07 20.81
CA LEU A 71 -20.08 -38.59 21.60
C LEU A 71 -19.72 -39.64 22.66
N MET A 72 -18.51 -40.18 22.60
CA MET A 72 -17.98 -41.12 23.57
C MET A 72 -17.10 -40.38 24.57
N LEU A 73 -17.49 -40.40 25.84
CA LEU A 73 -16.73 -39.78 26.93
C LEU A 73 -15.96 -40.85 27.70
N HIS A 74 -14.69 -40.59 27.97
CA HIS A 74 -13.76 -41.48 28.65
C HIS A 74 -13.52 -41.04 30.10
N GLY A 75 -13.32 -41.99 31.01
CA GLY A 75 -12.95 -41.68 32.40
C GLY A 75 -14.12 -41.12 33.25
N VAL A 76 -15.36 -41.33 32.81
CA VAL A 76 -16.55 -40.85 33.51
C VAL A 76 -16.75 -41.65 34.80
N ARG A 77 -16.98 -40.97 35.93
CA ARG A 77 -17.28 -41.63 37.21
C ARG A 77 -18.67 -42.29 37.15
N ALA A 78 -18.72 -43.63 37.19
CA ALA A 78 -19.95 -44.40 37.03
C ALA A 78 -21.09 -43.99 38.00
N ARG A 79 -20.76 -43.64 39.24
CA ARG A 79 -21.75 -43.20 40.24
C ARG A 79 -22.42 -41.87 39.87
N ALA A 80 -21.66 -40.94 39.29
CA ALA A 80 -22.17 -39.63 38.87
C ALA A 80 -23.01 -39.76 37.59
N ALA A 81 -22.50 -40.48 36.59
CA ALA A 81 -23.22 -40.69 35.33
C ALA A 81 -24.51 -41.51 35.50
N ARG A 82 -24.51 -42.54 36.35
CA ARG A 82 -25.70 -43.39 36.56
C ARG A 82 -26.88 -42.61 37.15
N ALA A 83 -26.63 -41.59 37.97
CA ALA A 83 -27.67 -40.71 38.50
C ALA A 83 -28.28 -39.80 37.43
N LEU A 84 -27.51 -39.46 36.40
CA LEU A 84 -27.92 -38.54 35.33
C LEU A 84 -28.49 -39.25 34.09
N LEU A 85 -28.26 -40.56 33.93
CA LEU A 85 -28.72 -41.35 32.77
C LEU A 85 -30.14 -41.03 32.28
N PRO A 86 -31.18 -40.91 33.14
CA PRO A 86 -32.53 -40.59 32.68
C PRO A 86 -32.70 -39.18 32.10
N VAL A 87 -31.85 -38.23 32.51
CA VAL A 87 -31.94 -36.80 32.14
C VAL A 87 -30.92 -36.43 31.06
N LEU A 88 -29.87 -37.24 30.86
CA LEU A 88 -28.84 -37.03 29.84
C LEU A 88 -29.36 -36.77 28.43
N PRO A 89 -30.43 -37.43 27.92
CA PRO A 89 -30.98 -37.09 26.61
C PRO A 89 -31.48 -35.63 26.54
N ALA A 90 -32.15 -35.15 27.59
CA ALA A 90 -32.65 -33.78 27.66
C ALA A 90 -31.51 -32.77 27.80
N VAL A 91 -30.49 -33.07 28.62
CA VAL A 91 -29.27 -32.24 28.73
C VAL A 91 -28.56 -32.16 27.38
N THR A 92 -28.38 -33.29 26.70
CA THR A 92 -27.73 -33.35 25.39
C THR A 92 -28.53 -32.55 24.36
N ALA A 93 -29.86 -32.68 24.34
CA ALA A 93 -30.73 -31.89 23.48
C ALA A 93 -30.58 -30.38 23.71
N LEU A 94 -30.55 -29.92 24.98
CA LEU A 94 -30.31 -28.52 25.32
C LEU A 94 -28.92 -28.04 24.88
N CYS A 95 -27.89 -28.87 25.02
CA CYS A 95 -26.55 -28.54 24.52
C CYS A 95 -26.56 -28.38 23.00
N LEU A 96 -27.23 -29.28 22.27
CA LEU A 96 -27.38 -29.21 20.82
C LEU A 96 -28.22 -27.99 20.38
N ASP A 97 -29.23 -27.59 21.15
CA ASP A 97 -29.98 -26.35 20.92
C ASP A 97 -29.08 -25.13 21.09
N ASN A 98 -28.24 -25.09 22.12
CA ASN A 98 -27.25 -24.04 22.28
C ASN A 98 -26.28 -23.99 21.10
N LEU A 99 -25.78 -25.14 20.62
CA LEU A 99 -24.96 -25.19 19.41
C LEU A 99 -25.71 -24.65 18.18
N ALA A 100 -27.00 -24.96 18.06
CA ALA A 100 -27.81 -24.48 16.96
C ALA A 100 -28.01 -22.96 17.01
N TRP A 101 -28.21 -22.39 18.20
CA TRP A 101 -28.28 -20.94 18.40
C TRP A 101 -26.94 -20.26 18.15
N VAL A 102 -25.83 -20.85 18.60
CA VAL A 102 -24.48 -20.35 18.31
C VAL A 102 -24.21 -20.37 16.80
N ARG A 103 -24.55 -21.46 16.10
CA ARG A 103 -24.49 -21.51 14.64
C ARG A 103 -25.35 -20.41 14.01
N ALA A 104 -26.61 -20.29 14.42
CA ALA A 104 -27.53 -19.29 13.89
C ALA A 104 -27.02 -17.85 14.09
N SER A 105 -26.32 -17.57 15.19
CA SER A 105 -25.69 -16.26 15.44
C SER A 105 -24.48 -15.98 14.53
N ARG A 106 -23.83 -17.04 14.04
CA ARG A 106 -22.61 -17.00 13.21
C ARG A 106 -22.89 -17.07 11.70
N THR A 107 -24.12 -17.41 11.30
CA THR A 107 -24.50 -17.56 9.89
C THR A 107 -25.62 -16.60 9.47
N ASP A 108 -25.53 -16.04 8.27
CA ASP A 108 -26.59 -15.25 7.66
C ASP A 108 -27.86 -16.10 7.44
N ALA A 109 -28.99 -15.68 7.99
CA ALA A 109 -30.23 -16.44 7.95
C ALA A 109 -30.76 -16.69 6.52
N LEU A 110 -30.41 -15.83 5.56
CA LEU A 110 -30.85 -15.97 4.18
C LEU A 110 -29.97 -16.92 3.37
N THR A 111 -28.65 -16.75 3.44
CA THR A 111 -27.70 -17.48 2.59
C THR A 111 -27.06 -18.67 3.28
N GLY A 112 -27.05 -18.72 4.62
CA GLY A 112 -26.32 -19.72 5.41
C GLY A 112 -24.80 -19.59 5.32
N LEU A 113 -24.27 -18.48 4.80
CA LEU A 113 -22.85 -18.13 4.84
C LEU A 113 -22.47 -17.54 6.20
N ALA A 114 -21.19 -17.41 6.51
CA ALA A 114 -20.77 -16.73 7.74
C ALA A 114 -21.23 -15.26 7.76
N THR A 115 -21.51 -14.74 8.96
CA THR A 115 -21.81 -13.32 9.18
C THR A 115 -20.54 -12.46 9.03
N GLU A 116 -20.75 -11.16 8.84
CA GLU A 116 -19.66 -10.19 8.79
C GLU A 116 -18.80 -10.19 10.06
N ASP A 117 -19.42 -10.35 11.23
CA ASP A 117 -18.70 -10.43 12.52
C ASP A 117 -17.77 -11.63 12.60
N VAL A 118 -18.21 -12.80 12.10
CA VAL A 118 -17.38 -14.01 12.04
C VAL A 118 -16.21 -13.81 11.08
N LEU A 119 -16.45 -13.17 9.94
CA LEU A 119 -15.38 -12.84 9.00
C LEU A 119 -14.33 -11.93 9.65
N PHE A 120 -14.73 -10.84 10.28
CA PHE A 120 -13.80 -9.91 10.92
C PHE A 120 -12.99 -10.57 12.02
N SER A 121 -13.63 -11.37 12.88
CA SER A 121 -12.93 -12.15 13.91
C SER A 121 -11.86 -13.06 13.31
N ARG A 122 -12.18 -13.79 12.23
CA ARG A 122 -11.22 -14.66 11.52
C ARG A 122 -10.12 -13.88 10.82
N MET A 123 -10.41 -12.69 10.30
CA MET A 123 -9.41 -11.79 9.73
C MET A 123 -8.44 -11.28 10.81
N GLU A 124 -8.94 -10.91 11.99
CA GLU A 124 -8.12 -10.47 13.12
C GLU A 124 -7.16 -11.58 13.58
N GLU A 125 -7.66 -12.81 13.73
CA GLU A 125 -6.84 -13.97 14.06
C GLU A 125 -5.76 -14.23 12.99
N ALA A 126 -6.14 -14.17 11.70
CA ALA A 126 -5.21 -14.39 10.59
C ALA A 126 -4.13 -13.29 10.53
N ALA A 127 -4.52 -12.03 10.69
CA ALA A 127 -3.60 -10.90 10.75
C ALA A 127 -2.64 -11.00 11.94
N ALA A 128 -3.15 -11.40 13.12
CA ALA A 128 -2.33 -11.62 14.31
C ALA A 128 -1.31 -12.75 14.10
N ARG A 129 -1.71 -13.86 13.46
CA ARG A 129 -0.79 -14.94 13.09
C ARG A 129 0.29 -14.46 12.14
N VAL A 130 -0.07 -13.73 11.08
CA VAL A 130 0.89 -13.17 10.12
C VAL A 130 1.87 -12.23 10.82
N ARG A 131 1.39 -11.35 11.71
CA ARG A 131 2.25 -10.43 12.47
C ARG A 131 3.19 -11.16 13.41
N ALA A 132 2.72 -12.15 14.15
CA ALA A 132 3.58 -12.95 15.03
C ALA A 132 4.74 -13.61 14.26
N HIS A 133 4.49 -14.08 13.03
CA HIS A 133 5.55 -14.62 12.16
C HIS A 133 6.50 -13.55 11.64
N LEU A 134 6.03 -12.32 11.39
CA LEU A 134 6.89 -11.20 10.98
C LEU A 134 7.75 -10.68 12.14
N GLU A 135 7.26 -10.77 13.37
CA GLU A 135 7.96 -10.35 14.60
C GLU A 135 9.03 -11.37 15.02
N ASP A 136 8.74 -12.67 14.91
CA ASP A 136 9.68 -13.75 15.22
C ASP A 136 9.61 -14.88 14.16
N PRO A 137 10.46 -14.81 13.11
CA PRO A 137 10.51 -15.83 12.07
C PRO A 137 11.00 -17.20 12.56
N ALA A 138 11.62 -17.28 13.76
CA ALA A 138 12.24 -18.50 14.28
C ALA A 138 11.28 -19.33 15.15
N MET A 139 10.16 -18.76 15.61
CA MET A 139 9.17 -19.43 16.48
C MET A 139 8.33 -20.50 15.78
N ALA A 140 8.28 -20.52 14.45
CA ALA A 140 7.44 -21.45 13.70
C ALA A 140 8.25 -22.67 13.22
N GLY A 141 8.22 -23.75 14.01
CA GLY A 141 8.43 -25.14 13.59
C GLY A 141 9.33 -25.38 12.37
N GLY A 142 10.61 -25.01 12.45
CA GLY A 142 11.72 -25.59 11.69
C GLY A 142 11.71 -25.55 10.15
N HIS A 143 10.73 -24.92 9.49
CA HIS A 143 10.67 -24.86 8.03
C HIS A 143 10.69 -23.43 7.51
N GLU A 144 11.59 -23.14 6.56
CA GLU A 144 11.58 -21.92 5.76
C GLU A 144 10.23 -21.79 5.05
N ALA A 145 9.32 -20.99 5.60
CA ALA A 145 8.06 -20.69 4.94
C ALA A 145 8.32 -19.62 3.86
N PRO A 146 7.99 -19.87 2.58
CA PRO A 146 8.14 -18.87 1.54
C PRO A 146 7.22 -17.66 1.83
N LEU A 147 7.70 -16.44 1.52
CA LEU A 147 7.05 -15.15 1.82
C LEU A 147 5.56 -15.06 1.45
N HIS A 148 5.09 -15.83 0.45
CA HIS A 148 3.68 -15.87 0.03
C HIS A 148 2.73 -16.57 1.04
N ARG A 149 3.27 -17.34 2.00
CA ARG A 149 2.50 -17.92 3.11
C ARG A 149 2.32 -16.96 4.29
N LEU A 150 2.98 -15.80 4.28
CA LEU A 150 2.87 -14.74 5.30
C LEU A 150 1.86 -13.67 4.90
N CYS A 151 0.77 -14.06 4.23
CA CYS A 151 -0.24 -13.13 3.74
C CYS A 151 -1.64 -13.67 3.97
N MET A 152 -2.57 -12.79 4.31
CA MET A 152 -4.00 -13.07 4.32
C MET A 152 -4.63 -12.38 3.12
N GLY A 153 -5.35 -13.15 2.30
CA GLY A 153 -6.02 -12.66 1.12
C GLY A 153 -7.52 -12.49 1.36
N LEU A 154 -8.08 -11.36 0.94
CA LEU A 154 -9.52 -11.12 0.98
C LEU A 154 -10.02 -10.83 -0.44
N VAL A 155 -10.99 -11.63 -0.89
CA VAL A 155 -11.73 -11.42 -2.14
C VAL A 155 -13.14 -10.99 -1.81
N LEU A 156 -13.64 -9.97 -2.49
CA LEU A 156 -15.01 -9.49 -2.37
C LEU A 156 -15.68 -9.55 -3.74
N VAL A 157 -16.82 -10.21 -3.83
CA VAL A 157 -17.67 -10.28 -5.02
C VAL A 157 -18.97 -9.51 -4.76
N ARG A 158 -19.38 -8.67 -5.71
CA ARG A 158 -20.57 -7.83 -5.61
C ARG A 158 -21.49 -7.98 -6.81
N LEU A 159 -22.79 -8.09 -6.54
CA LEU A 159 -23.87 -7.96 -7.51
C LEU A 159 -24.31 -6.49 -7.62
N GLN A 160 -23.92 -5.80 -8.69
CA GLN A 160 -24.12 -4.35 -8.85
C GLN A 160 -25.57 -3.99 -9.11
N ASN A 161 -26.24 -4.71 -10.01
CA ASN A 161 -27.62 -4.46 -10.39
C ASN A 161 -28.64 -5.10 -9.42
N GLY A 162 -28.22 -5.52 -8.22
CA GLY A 162 -29.10 -6.09 -7.19
C GLY A 162 -30.28 -5.20 -6.77
N PRO A 163 -30.10 -3.88 -6.56
CA PRO A 163 -31.21 -2.95 -6.29
C PRO A 163 -32.18 -2.81 -7.47
N GLU A 164 -31.69 -2.88 -8.70
CA GLU A 164 -32.53 -2.81 -9.90
C GLU A 164 -33.38 -4.08 -10.06
N LEU A 165 -32.76 -5.26 -9.89
CA LEU A 165 -33.46 -6.54 -9.86
C LEU A 165 -34.52 -6.58 -8.75
N LEU A 166 -34.25 -5.95 -7.60
CA LEU A 166 -35.24 -5.81 -6.53
C LEU A 166 -36.45 -4.99 -6.96
N ARG A 167 -36.24 -3.86 -7.66
CA ARG A 167 -37.32 -3.02 -8.19
C ARG A 167 -38.13 -3.75 -9.27
N LEU A 168 -37.46 -4.54 -10.12
CA LEU A 168 -38.08 -5.23 -11.25
C LEU A 168 -38.83 -6.51 -10.86
N ALA A 169 -38.31 -7.28 -9.90
CA ALA A 169 -38.78 -8.64 -9.61
C ALA A 169 -39.23 -8.86 -8.14
N GLY A 170 -39.05 -7.87 -7.27
CA GLY A 170 -39.49 -7.89 -5.88
C GLY A 170 -38.56 -8.65 -4.92
N HIS A 171 -38.91 -8.59 -3.63
CA HIS A 171 -38.08 -9.11 -2.54
C HIS A 171 -37.88 -10.63 -2.57
N GLY A 172 -38.93 -11.41 -2.86
CA GLY A 172 -38.86 -12.88 -2.88
C GLY A 172 -37.86 -13.38 -3.92
N PHE A 173 -37.96 -12.87 -5.15
CA PHE A 173 -37.04 -13.22 -6.24
C PHE A 173 -35.58 -12.93 -5.88
N VAL A 174 -35.30 -11.75 -5.31
CA VAL A 174 -33.93 -11.38 -4.92
C VAL A 174 -33.40 -12.26 -3.78
N GLN A 175 -34.25 -12.65 -2.83
CA GLN A 175 -33.87 -13.59 -1.78
C GLN A 175 -33.51 -14.97 -2.35
N ASP A 176 -34.30 -15.47 -3.29
CA ASP A 176 -34.04 -16.75 -3.96
C ASP A 176 -32.76 -16.68 -4.81
N LEU A 177 -32.55 -15.58 -5.53
CA LEU A 177 -31.33 -15.31 -6.29
C LEU A 177 -30.10 -15.29 -5.37
N LEU A 178 -30.16 -14.58 -4.24
CA LEU A 178 -29.05 -14.54 -3.29
C LEU A 178 -28.74 -15.91 -2.68
N ARG A 179 -29.77 -16.74 -2.42
CA ARG A 179 -29.59 -18.13 -2.00
C ARG A 179 -28.87 -18.96 -3.08
N ALA A 180 -29.27 -18.82 -4.33
CA ALA A 180 -28.65 -19.52 -5.46
C ALA A 180 -27.19 -19.07 -5.68
N LEU A 181 -26.92 -17.77 -5.60
CA LEU A 181 -25.56 -17.22 -5.69
C LEU A 181 -24.68 -17.71 -4.55
N ALA A 182 -25.19 -17.72 -3.31
CA ALA A 182 -24.45 -18.24 -2.15
C ALA A 182 -24.13 -19.74 -2.27
N ALA A 183 -25.03 -20.54 -2.85
CA ALA A 183 -24.78 -21.94 -3.14
C ALA A 183 -23.67 -22.09 -4.19
N ALA A 184 -23.72 -21.32 -5.28
CA ALA A 184 -22.69 -21.33 -6.33
C ALA A 184 -21.31 -20.86 -5.83
N CYS A 185 -21.28 -19.93 -4.87
CA CYS A 185 -20.04 -19.48 -4.23
C CYS A 185 -19.34 -20.61 -3.48
N ARG A 186 -20.10 -21.43 -2.74
CA ARG A 186 -19.59 -22.52 -1.89
C ARG A 186 -19.15 -23.75 -2.65
N ALA A 187 -19.66 -23.96 -3.86
CA ALA A 187 -19.26 -25.07 -4.71
C ALA A 187 -17.76 -24.98 -5.05
N ASP A 188 -17.06 -26.11 -4.98
CA ASP A 188 -15.67 -26.29 -5.40
C ASP A 188 -14.67 -25.32 -4.74
N LEU A 189 -14.91 -24.95 -3.48
CA LEU A 189 -13.95 -24.18 -2.68
C LEU A 189 -12.97 -25.09 -1.94
N PRO A 190 -11.70 -24.66 -1.81
CA PRO A 190 -10.77 -25.27 -0.86
C PRO A 190 -11.30 -25.21 0.58
N SER A 191 -10.97 -26.21 1.39
CA SER A 191 -11.50 -26.36 2.76
C SER A 191 -11.06 -25.26 3.74
N ASP A 192 -10.03 -24.50 3.40
CA ASP A 192 -9.47 -23.40 4.19
C ASP A 192 -10.09 -22.03 3.88
N VAL A 193 -10.98 -21.94 2.88
CA VAL A 193 -11.60 -20.67 2.48
C VAL A 193 -12.89 -20.43 3.27
N LEU A 194 -12.89 -19.39 4.10
CA LEU A 194 -14.10 -18.92 4.76
C LEU A 194 -14.93 -18.06 3.80
N THR A 195 -16.21 -18.38 3.66
CA THR A 195 -17.17 -17.59 2.89
C THR A 195 -18.16 -16.88 3.79
N ALA A 196 -18.32 -15.58 3.58
CA ALA A 196 -19.18 -14.73 4.39
C ALA A 196 -20.02 -13.80 3.53
N ARG A 197 -21.15 -13.36 4.10
CA ARG A 197 -21.96 -12.28 3.55
C ARG A 197 -21.71 -11.01 4.37
N VAL A 198 -21.18 -9.98 3.72
CA VAL A 198 -20.71 -8.72 4.37
C VAL A 198 -21.53 -7.48 3.99
N GLY A 199 -22.64 -7.71 3.29
CA GLY A 199 -23.52 -6.65 2.82
C GLY A 199 -24.78 -7.23 2.19
N ARG A 200 -25.62 -6.34 1.66
CA ARG A 200 -26.89 -6.77 1.06
C ARG A 200 -26.69 -7.55 -0.23
N TYR A 201 -25.63 -7.28 -0.99
CA TYR A 201 -25.34 -7.88 -2.30
C TYR A 201 -23.86 -8.26 -2.44
N GLU A 202 -23.18 -8.52 -1.31
CA GLU A 202 -21.74 -8.71 -1.23
C GLU A 202 -21.38 -10.05 -0.57
N PHE A 203 -20.43 -10.74 -1.18
CA PHE A 203 -19.91 -12.04 -0.76
C PHE A 203 -18.40 -11.92 -0.59
N ALA A 204 -17.88 -12.29 0.57
CA ALA A 204 -16.46 -12.24 0.89
C ALA A 204 -15.88 -13.66 1.00
N PHE A 205 -14.64 -13.81 0.54
CA PHE A 205 -13.85 -15.03 0.63
C PHE A 205 -12.52 -14.70 1.30
N LEU A 206 -12.23 -15.35 2.42
CA LEU A 206 -11.01 -15.16 3.19
C LEU A 206 -10.08 -16.37 3.00
N LEU A 207 -8.85 -16.10 2.58
CA LEU A 207 -7.79 -17.10 2.49
C LEU A 207 -6.71 -16.79 3.55
N ALA A 208 -6.54 -17.69 4.51
CA ALA A 208 -5.47 -17.61 5.50
C ALA A 208 -4.21 -18.27 4.92
N ALA A 209 -3.17 -17.49 4.59
CA ALA A 209 -1.92 -17.92 3.94
C ALA A 209 -2.01 -18.07 2.40
N SER A 210 -2.21 -16.95 1.69
CA SER A 210 -2.26 -16.95 0.23
C SER A 210 -1.68 -15.68 -0.41
N GLY A 211 -1.13 -15.85 -1.61
CA GLY A 211 -0.60 -14.78 -2.44
C GLY A 211 -1.64 -14.17 -3.39
N ARG A 212 -1.24 -13.08 -4.07
CA ARG A 212 -2.14 -12.27 -4.91
C ARG A 212 -2.74 -13.07 -6.07
N GLY A 213 -1.95 -13.93 -6.70
CA GLY A 213 -2.41 -14.80 -7.79
C GLY A 213 -3.50 -15.78 -7.36
N ALA A 214 -3.43 -16.34 -6.15
CA ALA A 214 -4.45 -17.24 -5.61
C ALA A 214 -5.78 -16.52 -5.38
N CYS A 215 -5.75 -15.32 -4.78
CA CYS A 215 -6.93 -14.47 -4.63
C CYS A 215 -7.57 -14.13 -5.99
N HIS A 216 -6.75 -13.82 -6.99
CA HIS A 216 -7.24 -13.49 -8.32
C HIS A 216 -7.93 -14.69 -9.00
N LYS A 217 -7.28 -15.87 -8.99
CA LYS A 217 -7.86 -17.11 -9.52
C LYS A 217 -9.17 -17.47 -8.83
N LEU A 218 -9.23 -17.33 -7.50
CA LEU A 218 -10.45 -17.58 -6.74
C LEU A 218 -11.57 -16.60 -7.14
N ALA A 219 -11.26 -15.32 -7.30
CA ALA A 219 -12.22 -14.30 -7.71
C ALA A 219 -12.82 -14.61 -9.09
N VAL A 220 -11.97 -14.97 -10.06
CA VAL A 220 -12.41 -15.36 -11.42
C VAL A 220 -13.32 -16.60 -11.35
N ALA A 221 -12.88 -17.66 -10.68
CA ALA A 221 -13.65 -18.89 -10.56
C ALA A 221 -15.00 -18.68 -9.86
N ALA A 222 -15.03 -17.86 -8.80
CA ALA A 222 -16.28 -17.52 -8.11
C ALA A 222 -17.23 -16.74 -9.04
N LEU A 223 -16.73 -15.75 -9.80
CA LEU A 223 -17.54 -15.00 -10.76
C LEU A 223 -18.11 -15.88 -11.86
N GLU A 224 -17.33 -16.80 -12.42
CA GLU A 224 -17.79 -17.74 -13.45
C GLU A 224 -18.93 -18.62 -12.94
N ARG A 225 -18.77 -19.21 -11.75
CA ARG A 225 -19.82 -20.02 -11.12
C ARG A 225 -21.08 -19.22 -10.81
N MET A 226 -20.93 -18.01 -10.27
CA MET A 226 -22.08 -17.14 -9.97
C MET A 226 -22.80 -16.65 -11.23
N ARG A 227 -22.09 -16.39 -12.34
CA ARG A 227 -22.69 -16.04 -13.63
C ARG A 227 -23.47 -17.20 -14.24
N ALA A 228 -23.06 -18.44 -13.97
CA ALA A 228 -23.76 -19.63 -14.42
C ALA A 228 -25.13 -19.85 -13.74
N VAL A 229 -25.42 -19.13 -12.63
CA VAL A 229 -26.71 -19.22 -11.95
C VAL A 229 -27.84 -18.72 -12.86
N GLU A 230 -28.71 -19.63 -13.27
CA GLU A 230 -29.87 -19.32 -14.10
C GLU A 230 -31.09 -18.99 -13.22
N THR A 231 -31.47 -17.72 -13.20
CA THR A 231 -32.74 -17.27 -12.61
C THR A 231 -33.55 -16.53 -13.67
N ARG A 232 -34.87 -16.76 -13.69
CA ARG A 232 -35.78 -16.14 -14.66
C ARG A 232 -36.64 -15.08 -13.98
N LEU A 233 -36.72 -13.91 -14.60
CA LEU A 233 -37.56 -12.82 -14.09
C LEU A 233 -39.04 -13.27 -14.03
N PRO A 234 -39.77 -12.98 -12.93
CA PRO A 234 -41.13 -13.49 -12.73
C PRO A 234 -42.10 -13.11 -13.86
N LEU A 235 -41.99 -11.88 -14.37
CA LEU A 235 -42.91 -11.32 -15.36
C LEU A 235 -42.52 -11.64 -16.81
N THR A 236 -41.23 -11.52 -17.16
CA THR A 236 -40.79 -11.66 -18.55
C THR A 236 -40.30 -13.06 -18.91
N ARG A 237 -40.09 -13.93 -17.90
CA ARG A 237 -39.47 -15.27 -18.03
C ARG A 237 -38.10 -15.30 -18.69
N LYS A 238 -37.52 -14.14 -19.03
CA LYS A 238 -36.16 -13.99 -19.54
C LYS A 238 -35.15 -14.20 -18.42
N ARG A 239 -33.93 -14.63 -18.78
CA ARG A 239 -32.81 -14.77 -17.84
C ARG A 239 -32.51 -13.40 -17.22
N ALA A 240 -32.38 -13.37 -15.89
CA ALA A 240 -31.99 -12.15 -15.19
C ALA A 240 -30.54 -11.81 -15.55
N PRO A 241 -30.25 -10.58 -16.04
CA PRO A 241 -28.87 -10.17 -16.27
C PRO A 241 -28.17 -10.03 -14.91
N LEU A 242 -27.02 -10.67 -14.74
CA LEU A 242 -26.22 -10.60 -13.52
C LEU A 242 -24.98 -9.74 -13.76
N GLU A 243 -24.94 -8.56 -13.15
CA GLU A 243 -23.77 -7.67 -13.21
C GLU A 243 -22.88 -7.93 -12.00
N LEU A 244 -21.94 -8.87 -12.18
CA LEU A 244 -21.03 -9.31 -11.13
C LEU A 244 -19.62 -8.77 -11.38
N CYS A 245 -19.03 -8.23 -10.32
CA CYS A 245 -17.64 -7.77 -10.25
C CYS A 245 -16.97 -8.27 -8.97
N ALA A 246 -15.64 -8.31 -8.96
CA ALA A 246 -14.87 -8.69 -7.81
C ALA A 246 -13.67 -7.76 -7.59
N GLY A 247 -13.29 -7.60 -6.33
CA GLY A 247 -12.08 -6.92 -5.90
C GLY A 247 -11.33 -7.77 -4.90
N HIS A 248 -10.00 -7.65 -4.84
CA HIS A 248 -9.24 -8.33 -3.79
C HIS A 248 -8.08 -7.50 -3.24
N ALA A 249 -7.80 -7.72 -1.95
CA ALA A 249 -6.74 -7.06 -1.20
C ALA A 249 -5.95 -8.07 -0.36
N LEU A 250 -4.69 -7.76 -0.10
CA LEU A 250 -3.77 -8.60 0.68
C LEU A 250 -3.27 -7.87 1.91
N TYR A 251 -3.33 -8.57 3.05
CA TYR A 251 -2.66 -8.17 4.27
C TYR A 251 -1.35 -8.95 4.43
N PRO A 252 -0.21 -8.31 4.75
CA PRO A 252 -0.02 -6.88 5.01
C PRO A 252 0.38 -6.07 3.75
N GLN A 253 0.54 -6.72 2.59
CA GLN A 253 1.14 -6.12 1.38
C GLN A 253 0.43 -4.84 0.90
N ASP A 254 -0.89 -4.79 1.03
CA ASP A 254 -1.68 -3.64 0.61
C ASP A 254 -1.79 -2.56 1.70
N MET A 255 -1.26 -2.79 2.91
CA MET A 255 -1.27 -1.85 4.05
C MET A 255 -0.23 -0.73 3.94
N GLN A 256 -0.41 0.34 4.71
CA GLN A 256 0.58 1.42 4.87
C GLN A 256 1.26 1.35 6.25
N GLY A 257 2.47 1.89 6.37
CA GLY A 257 3.27 1.84 7.60
C GLY A 257 2.54 2.30 8.87
N PRO A 258 1.82 3.44 8.88
CA PRO A 258 1.04 3.87 10.04
C PRO A 258 -0.12 2.93 10.38
N GLU A 259 -0.73 2.29 9.38
CA GLU A 259 -1.87 1.38 9.56
C GLU A 259 -1.45 0.10 10.26
N MET A 260 -0.19 -0.35 10.07
CA MET A 260 0.35 -1.53 10.74
C MET A 260 0.45 -1.38 12.27
N LYS A 261 0.38 -0.14 12.78
CA LYS A 261 0.36 0.18 14.21
C LYS A 261 -1.04 0.23 14.82
N MET A 262 -2.09 0.16 14.01
CA MET A 262 -3.48 0.19 14.49
C MET A 262 -3.84 -1.11 15.22
N PRO A 263 -4.91 -1.14 16.03
CA PRO A 263 -5.49 -2.38 16.53
C PRO A 263 -5.81 -3.36 15.38
N MET A 264 -5.72 -4.67 15.61
CA MET A 264 -5.95 -5.68 14.57
C MET A 264 -7.34 -5.56 13.93
N SER A 265 -8.35 -5.19 14.73
CA SER A 265 -9.72 -4.94 14.26
C SER A 265 -9.80 -3.81 13.23
N GLU A 266 -9.12 -2.68 13.48
CA GLU A 266 -9.01 -1.58 12.53
C GLU A 266 -8.23 -1.98 11.27
N GLN A 267 -7.17 -2.79 11.41
CA GLN A 267 -6.43 -3.30 10.25
C GLN A 267 -7.28 -4.22 9.37
N ALA A 268 -8.09 -5.10 9.98
CA ALA A 268 -9.02 -5.96 9.27
C ALA A 268 -10.07 -5.13 8.50
N ARG A 269 -10.63 -4.09 9.13
CA ARG A 269 -11.53 -3.13 8.48
C ARG A 269 -10.89 -2.42 7.30
N ARG A 270 -9.65 -1.94 7.45
CA ARG A 270 -8.90 -1.32 6.34
C ARG A 270 -8.66 -2.30 5.18
N CYS A 271 -8.38 -3.56 5.46
CA CYS A 271 -8.24 -4.59 4.43
C CYS A 271 -9.58 -4.82 3.69
N MET A 272 -10.69 -4.86 4.42
CA MET A 272 -12.04 -4.92 3.84
C MET A 272 -12.36 -3.69 2.97
N ASP A 273 -12.09 -2.48 3.44
CA ASP A 273 -12.29 -1.24 2.69
C ASP A 273 -11.54 -1.25 1.36
N ARG A 274 -10.32 -1.82 1.34
CA ARG A 274 -9.52 -1.97 0.12
C ARG A 274 -10.10 -2.97 -0.86
N ALA A 275 -10.58 -4.11 -0.37
CA ALA A 275 -11.27 -5.09 -1.23
C ALA A 275 -12.56 -4.50 -1.81
N ARG A 276 -13.31 -3.72 -1.00
CA ARG A 276 -14.50 -2.97 -1.44
C ARG A 276 -14.16 -1.93 -2.51
N LEU A 277 -13.15 -1.09 -2.27
CA LEU A 277 -12.70 -0.10 -3.26
C LEU A 277 -12.25 -0.76 -4.56
N ALA A 278 -11.54 -1.88 -4.48
CA ALA A 278 -11.16 -2.64 -5.66
C ALA A 278 -12.39 -3.17 -6.42
N ALA A 279 -13.40 -3.70 -5.71
CA ALA A 279 -14.64 -4.16 -6.33
C ALA A 279 -15.43 -3.00 -6.97
N ASP A 280 -15.41 -1.81 -6.35
CA ASP A 280 -16.04 -0.58 -6.89
C ASP A 280 -15.41 -0.20 -8.23
N VAL A 281 -14.08 -0.18 -8.28
CA VAL A 281 -13.31 0.12 -9.50
C VAL A 281 -13.56 -0.93 -10.59
N ALA A 282 -13.57 -2.22 -10.23
CA ALA A 282 -13.94 -3.29 -11.16
C ALA A 282 -15.35 -3.07 -11.71
N GLY A 283 -16.27 -2.62 -10.87
CA GLY A 283 -17.65 -2.42 -11.29
C GLY A 283 -17.86 -1.25 -12.23
N GLN A 284 -17.21 -0.13 -11.97
CA GLN A 284 -17.21 1.03 -12.87
C GLN A 284 -16.69 0.67 -14.27
N ALA A 285 -15.67 -0.19 -14.35
CA ALA A 285 -15.15 -0.68 -15.63
C ALA A 285 -16.16 -1.56 -16.40
N VAL A 286 -16.98 -2.34 -15.70
CA VAL A 286 -18.04 -3.17 -16.30
C VAL A 286 -19.18 -2.31 -16.84
N CYS A 287 -19.62 -1.29 -16.10
CA CYS A 287 -20.67 -0.37 -16.56
C CYS A 287 -20.24 0.43 -17.79
N ALA A 288 -18.96 0.78 -17.90
CA ALA A 288 -18.43 1.56 -19.03
C ALA A 288 -18.29 0.75 -20.34
N ALA A 289 -18.12 -0.58 -20.27
CA ALA A 289 -17.96 -1.43 -21.45
C ALA A 289 -18.53 -2.85 -21.22
N PRO A 290 -19.85 -3.04 -21.38
CA PRO A 290 -20.49 -4.34 -21.18
C PRO A 290 -19.97 -5.36 -22.20
N GLY A 291 -19.30 -6.42 -21.72
CA GLY A 291 -18.90 -7.58 -22.52
C GLY A 291 -17.39 -7.86 -22.64
N LYS A 292 -16.49 -6.95 -22.25
CA LYS A 292 -15.02 -7.17 -22.37
C LYS A 292 -14.13 -6.57 -21.28
N ALA A 293 -14.68 -5.89 -20.26
CA ALA A 293 -13.88 -5.31 -19.18
C ALA A 293 -13.44 -6.35 -18.13
N CYS A 294 -12.24 -6.18 -17.58
CA CYS A 294 -11.76 -6.96 -16.44
C CYS A 294 -12.74 -6.83 -15.27
N CYS A 295 -13.39 -7.94 -14.91
CA CYS A 295 -14.40 -7.98 -13.85
C CYS A 295 -13.79 -8.26 -12.47
N VAL A 296 -12.45 -8.35 -12.38
CA VAL A 296 -11.69 -8.56 -11.15
C VAL A 296 -10.61 -7.49 -11.05
N MET A 297 -10.60 -6.71 -9.97
CA MET A 297 -9.56 -5.71 -9.73
C MET A 297 -8.73 -6.05 -8.48
N PRO A 298 -7.39 -6.22 -8.60
CA PRO A 298 -6.51 -6.21 -7.44
C PRO A 298 -6.33 -4.78 -6.90
N PHE A 299 -6.41 -4.60 -5.59
CA PHE A 299 -6.19 -3.28 -4.97
C PHE A 299 -4.86 -2.63 -5.40
N ALA A 300 -3.78 -3.41 -5.48
CA ALA A 300 -2.47 -2.91 -5.89
C ALA A 300 -2.40 -2.30 -7.30
N ARG A 301 -3.32 -2.67 -8.21
CA ARG A 301 -3.37 -2.12 -9.57
C ARG A 301 -4.34 -0.96 -9.75
N ILE A 302 -5.11 -0.57 -8.73
CA ILE A 302 -6.05 0.55 -8.86
C ILE A 302 -5.34 1.83 -9.33
N LEU A 303 -4.16 2.14 -8.80
CA LEU A 303 -3.39 3.28 -9.29
C LEU A 303 -2.86 3.07 -10.71
N GLN A 304 -2.52 1.85 -11.08
CA GLN A 304 -1.89 1.56 -12.36
C GLN A 304 -2.90 1.64 -13.51
N GLU A 305 -4.11 1.12 -13.33
CA GLU A 305 -5.08 0.95 -14.42
C GLU A 305 -6.55 1.17 -14.02
N GLY A 306 -6.82 1.54 -12.77
CA GLY A 306 -8.18 1.68 -12.22
C GLY A 306 -8.75 3.11 -12.23
N GLY A 307 -7.99 4.10 -12.66
CA GLY A 307 -8.43 5.50 -12.64
C GLY A 307 -9.32 5.87 -13.82
N LEU A 308 -10.31 6.73 -13.58
CA LEU A 308 -11.22 7.27 -14.58
C LEU A 308 -11.34 8.79 -14.43
N VAL A 309 -11.58 9.49 -15.54
CA VAL A 309 -12.04 10.88 -15.52
C VAL A 309 -13.52 10.92 -15.12
N LEU A 310 -13.85 11.70 -14.09
CA LEU A 310 -15.21 11.88 -13.60
C LEU A 310 -15.90 13.09 -14.22
N GLU A 311 -15.20 14.23 -14.26
CA GLU A 311 -15.72 15.48 -14.81
C GLU A 311 -14.56 16.37 -15.29
N ASN A 312 -14.84 17.18 -16.31
CA ASN A 312 -13.96 18.25 -16.74
C ASN A 312 -14.25 19.51 -15.93
N LEU A 313 -13.19 20.17 -15.48
CA LEU A 313 -13.24 21.42 -14.75
C LEU A 313 -12.69 22.56 -15.61
N PRO A 314 -13.04 23.82 -15.31
CA PRO A 314 -12.46 24.97 -15.99
C PRO A 314 -10.93 25.00 -15.90
N LEU A 315 -10.29 25.71 -16.84
CA LEU A 315 -8.85 25.96 -16.87
C LEU A 315 -8.00 24.68 -17.07
N GLY A 316 -8.46 23.73 -17.89
CA GLY A 316 -7.68 22.53 -18.23
C GLY A 316 -7.50 21.56 -17.06
N ARG A 317 -8.45 21.56 -16.12
CA ARG A 317 -8.45 20.65 -14.97
C ARG A 317 -9.45 19.52 -15.17
N VAL A 318 -9.19 18.40 -14.54
CA VAL A 318 -10.07 17.24 -14.53
C VAL A 318 -10.21 16.72 -13.11
N ARG A 319 -11.38 16.21 -12.77
CA ARG A 319 -11.57 15.44 -11.55
C ARG A 319 -11.55 13.96 -11.91
N VAL A 320 -10.84 13.17 -11.11
CA VAL A 320 -10.57 11.77 -11.38
C VAL A 320 -10.97 10.89 -10.20
N SER A 321 -11.27 9.62 -10.46
CA SER A 321 -11.74 8.65 -9.46
C SER A 321 -10.67 8.16 -8.48
N LEU A 322 -9.40 8.59 -8.64
CA LEU A 322 -8.28 8.14 -7.82
C LEU A 322 -8.11 9.05 -6.59
N GLY A 323 -8.57 8.60 -5.43
CA GLY A 323 -8.36 9.27 -4.13
C GLY A 323 -7.20 8.70 -3.30
N ARG A 324 -6.96 9.29 -2.12
CA ARG A 324 -5.96 8.84 -1.12
C ARG A 324 -6.22 7.41 -0.64
N GLN A 325 -7.48 6.97 -0.62
CA GLN A 325 -7.83 5.58 -0.31
C GLN A 325 -7.23 4.59 -1.32
N ALA A 326 -7.14 4.98 -2.60
CA ALA A 326 -6.43 4.25 -3.63
C ALA A 326 -4.91 4.45 -3.58
N LYS A 327 -4.36 5.13 -2.56
CA LYS A 327 -2.95 5.55 -2.44
C LYS A 327 -2.53 6.64 -3.44
N ALA A 328 -3.47 7.39 -4.02
CA ALA A 328 -3.15 8.50 -4.92
C ALA A 328 -2.53 9.66 -4.13
N ARG A 329 -1.53 10.34 -4.72
CA ARG A 329 -0.83 11.47 -4.12
C ARG A 329 -0.67 12.61 -5.12
N GLU A 330 -0.55 13.80 -4.57
CA GLU A 330 -0.25 15.01 -5.31
C GLU A 330 1.11 14.85 -6.03
N GLY A 331 1.19 15.34 -7.27
CA GLY A 331 2.36 15.20 -8.14
C GLY A 331 2.43 13.91 -8.95
N MET A 332 1.58 12.90 -8.70
CA MET A 332 1.53 11.70 -9.54
C MET A 332 1.03 12.03 -10.96
N ARG A 333 1.65 11.42 -11.97
CA ARG A 333 1.35 11.66 -13.39
C ARG A 333 0.64 10.46 -14.00
N PHE A 334 -0.34 10.70 -14.86
CA PHE A 334 -1.12 9.65 -15.51
C PHE A 334 -1.27 9.94 -17.00
N ALA A 335 -1.19 8.89 -17.82
CA ALA A 335 -1.60 8.92 -19.20
C ALA A 335 -3.12 8.80 -19.27
N LEU A 336 -3.71 9.58 -20.16
CA LEU A 336 -5.14 9.62 -20.41
C LEU A 336 -5.45 8.81 -21.66
N TRP A 337 -6.44 7.93 -21.56
CA TRP A 337 -6.82 7.02 -22.64
C TRP A 337 -8.29 7.17 -23.00
N ASP A 338 -8.57 7.23 -24.30
CA ASP A 338 -9.92 7.14 -24.82
C ASP A 338 -10.52 5.77 -24.51
N ARG A 339 -11.73 5.76 -23.95
CA ARG A 339 -12.54 4.52 -23.78
C ARG A 339 -13.85 4.65 -24.53
N THR A 340 -13.77 4.88 -25.84
CA THR A 340 -14.94 4.75 -26.72
C THR A 340 -15.30 3.26 -26.89
N PRO A 341 -16.57 2.85 -26.70
CA PRO A 341 -16.98 1.45 -26.85
C PRO A 341 -16.69 0.94 -28.28
N GLY A 342 -15.76 0.00 -28.42
CA GLY A 342 -15.44 -0.66 -29.69
C GLY A 342 -14.26 -0.08 -30.50
N GLY A 343 -13.58 0.97 -30.01
CA GLY A 343 -12.36 1.52 -30.61
C GLY A 343 -11.07 1.01 -29.95
N GLU A 344 -9.94 1.06 -30.67
CA GLU A 344 -8.61 0.88 -30.04
C GLU A 344 -8.33 2.02 -29.06
N PRO A 345 -7.80 1.75 -27.85
CA PRO A 345 -7.54 2.78 -26.86
C PRO A 345 -6.49 3.76 -27.39
N ARG A 346 -6.89 5.02 -27.60
CA ARG A 346 -6.01 6.10 -28.06
C ARG A 346 -5.55 6.94 -26.90
N ASN A 347 -4.27 7.27 -26.86
CA ASN A 347 -3.73 8.19 -25.86
C ASN A 347 -4.23 9.62 -26.17
N LYS A 348 -4.93 10.24 -25.22
CA LYS A 348 -5.45 11.60 -25.31
C LYS A 348 -4.49 12.64 -24.71
N GLY A 349 -3.59 12.24 -23.82
CA GLY A 349 -2.70 13.18 -23.16
C GLY A 349 -2.15 12.70 -21.82
N GLU A 350 -1.64 13.64 -21.05
CA GLU A 350 -1.09 13.41 -19.71
C GLU A 350 -1.70 14.38 -18.71
N ILE A 351 -1.98 13.88 -17.51
CA ILE A 351 -2.46 14.68 -16.38
C ILE A 351 -1.53 14.53 -15.18
N VAL A 352 -1.48 15.53 -14.31
CA VAL A 352 -0.79 15.47 -13.02
C VAL A 352 -1.80 15.75 -11.90
N LEU A 353 -1.79 14.96 -10.84
CA LEU A 353 -2.67 15.20 -9.69
C LEU A 353 -2.19 16.44 -8.92
N LEU A 354 -3.04 17.47 -8.84
CA LEU A 354 -2.78 18.66 -8.04
C LEU A 354 -3.16 18.45 -6.58
N ARG A 355 -4.32 17.81 -6.36
CA ARG A 355 -4.87 17.61 -5.02
C ARG A 355 -5.58 16.27 -4.93
N ALA A 356 -5.11 15.42 -4.02
CA ALA A 356 -5.78 14.15 -3.72
C ALA A 356 -6.68 14.32 -2.49
N ARG A 357 -7.98 14.06 -2.64
CA ARG A 357 -8.95 13.92 -1.54
C ARG A 357 -9.10 12.43 -1.21
N ASP A 358 -9.98 12.06 -0.28
CA ASP A 358 -10.07 10.68 0.18
C ASP A 358 -10.53 9.72 -0.92
N THR A 359 -11.57 10.09 -1.68
CA THR A 359 -12.21 9.24 -2.70
C THR A 359 -11.90 9.66 -4.14
N ASP A 360 -11.56 10.92 -4.37
CA ASP A 360 -11.26 11.48 -5.69
C ASP A 360 -10.05 12.41 -5.66
N ALA A 361 -9.59 12.84 -6.83
CA ALA A 361 -8.53 13.84 -6.95
C ALA A 361 -8.85 14.85 -8.06
N VAL A 362 -8.25 16.03 -7.94
CA VAL A 362 -8.23 17.04 -8.99
C VAL A 362 -6.86 17.00 -9.65
N GLY A 363 -6.84 16.78 -10.95
CA GLY A 363 -5.66 16.83 -11.80
C GLY A 363 -5.69 18.01 -12.76
N GLU A 364 -4.51 18.39 -13.22
CA GLU A 364 -4.31 19.36 -14.30
C GLU A 364 -3.78 18.63 -15.53
N ILE A 365 -4.32 18.99 -16.69
CA ILE A 365 -3.89 18.45 -17.97
C ILE A 365 -2.54 19.09 -18.30
N VAL A 366 -1.49 18.27 -18.27
CA VAL A 366 -0.12 18.69 -18.59
C VAL A 366 0.08 18.73 -20.10
N HIS A 367 -0.51 17.76 -20.80
CA HIS A 367 -0.37 17.63 -22.25
C HIS A 367 -1.63 16.99 -22.85
N LEU A 368 -2.01 17.42 -24.05
CA LEU A 368 -2.97 16.72 -24.89
C LEU A 368 -2.28 16.30 -26.18
N ALA A 369 -2.45 15.04 -26.57
CA ALA A 369 -1.93 14.51 -27.82
C ALA A 369 -2.59 15.17 -29.04
N ASP A 370 -3.87 15.55 -28.89
CA ASP A 370 -4.63 16.33 -29.86
C ASP A 370 -5.48 17.36 -29.11
N ALA A 371 -5.26 18.65 -29.37
CA ALA A 371 -5.97 19.75 -28.70
C ALA A 371 -7.48 19.79 -29.02
N THR A 372 -7.91 19.11 -30.09
CA THR A 372 -9.32 18.98 -30.46
C THR A 372 -10.04 17.85 -29.70
N ASN A 373 -9.27 16.92 -29.13
CA ASN A 373 -9.79 15.76 -28.42
C ASN A 373 -9.65 15.94 -26.90
N GLN A 374 -10.57 16.68 -26.30
CA GLN A 374 -10.56 16.92 -24.86
C GLN A 374 -10.89 15.65 -24.06
N PRO A 375 -10.38 15.55 -22.81
CA PRO A 375 -10.78 14.48 -21.90
C PRO A 375 -12.30 14.45 -21.77
N ALA A 376 -12.89 13.27 -21.65
CA ALA A 376 -14.31 13.09 -21.41
C ALA A 376 -14.53 12.24 -20.16
N PRO A 377 -15.65 12.44 -19.43
CA PRO A 377 -16.05 11.52 -18.38
C PRO A 377 -16.06 10.06 -18.88
N GLY A 378 -15.37 9.17 -18.18
CA GLY A 378 -15.17 7.77 -18.55
C GLY A 378 -13.82 7.44 -19.20
N ASP A 379 -13.02 8.43 -19.58
CA ASP A 379 -11.65 8.19 -20.06
C ASP A 379 -10.79 7.52 -18.99
N GLY A 380 -9.95 6.58 -19.43
CA GLY A 380 -9.10 5.78 -18.56
C GLY A 380 -7.80 6.47 -18.17
N LEU A 381 -7.26 6.15 -17.00
CA LEU A 381 -5.99 6.66 -16.50
C LEU A 381 -5.00 5.52 -16.27
N THR A 382 -3.76 5.72 -16.70
CA THR A 382 -2.65 4.80 -16.44
C THR A 382 -1.48 5.54 -15.79
N LEU A 383 -0.99 5.07 -14.66
CA LEU A 383 0.10 5.71 -13.94
C LEU A 383 1.38 5.76 -14.80
N LEU A 384 1.95 6.95 -14.96
CA LEU A 384 3.19 7.19 -15.69
C LEU A 384 4.39 7.22 -14.73
N GLY A 385 5.48 6.55 -15.11
CA GLY A 385 6.74 6.58 -14.35
C GLY A 385 6.82 5.62 -13.16
N ALA A 386 5.92 4.64 -13.08
CA ALA A 386 6.06 3.44 -12.27
C ALA A 386 6.26 2.23 -13.21
N GLY A 387 7.47 1.65 -13.24
CA GLY A 387 7.64 0.30 -13.79
C GLY A 387 6.83 -0.71 -12.96
N PRO A 388 6.48 -1.88 -13.53
CA PRO A 388 5.61 -2.84 -12.86
C PRO A 388 6.35 -3.50 -11.69
N GLY A 389 6.14 -2.99 -10.48
CA GLY A 389 6.40 -3.75 -9.27
C GLY A 389 5.09 -4.29 -8.73
N LEU A 390 4.83 -5.60 -8.91
CA LEU A 390 4.48 -6.56 -7.84
C LEU A 390 3.91 -7.89 -8.41
N SER A 391 4.72 -8.96 -8.25
CA SER A 391 4.48 -10.40 -8.46
C SER A 391 4.64 -10.97 -9.89
N PRO A 392 5.55 -11.94 -10.12
CA PRO A 392 5.64 -12.71 -11.37
C PRO A 392 4.43 -13.63 -11.63
N ASP A 393 3.60 -13.91 -10.61
CA ASP A 393 2.50 -14.88 -10.68
C ASP A 393 1.30 -14.48 -11.56
N LEU A 394 1.27 -13.26 -12.10
CA LEU A 394 0.18 -12.77 -12.96
C LEU A 394 0.57 -12.71 -14.45
N GLU A 395 1.82 -12.98 -14.81
CA GLU A 395 2.26 -12.97 -16.21
C GLU A 395 2.03 -14.31 -16.94
N GLU A 396 1.80 -15.41 -16.20
CA GLU A 396 1.62 -16.76 -16.78
C GLU A 396 0.15 -17.15 -17.07
N GLY A 397 -0.80 -16.21 -17.04
CA GLY A 397 -2.24 -16.51 -17.07
C GLY A 397 -3.06 -15.85 -18.19
N GLY A 398 -2.48 -15.57 -19.35
CA GLY A 398 -3.22 -15.04 -20.50
C GLY A 398 -3.84 -16.16 -21.33
N VAL A 399 -5.12 -16.49 -21.11
CA VAL A 399 -5.88 -17.34 -22.05
C VAL A 399 -6.18 -16.53 -23.32
N PRO A 400 -5.81 -16.98 -24.53
CA PRO A 400 -6.21 -16.32 -25.77
C PRO A 400 -7.70 -16.55 -26.05
N LEU A 401 -8.38 -15.48 -26.48
CA LEU A 401 -9.77 -15.52 -26.95
C LEU A 401 -9.86 -15.92 -28.42
N THR A 402 -10.97 -16.59 -28.76
CA THR A 402 -11.52 -16.96 -30.09
C THR A 402 -11.08 -18.37 -30.56
N GLN A 403 -11.92 -19.27 -31.09
CA GLN A 403 -13.25 -19.20 -31.73
C GLN A 403 -14.09 -20.45 -31.36
N ALA A 404 -15.41 -20.33 -31.48
CA ALA A 404 -16.34 -21.44 -31.34
C ALA A 404 -16.52 -22.17 -32.68
N GLU A 405 -16.31 -23.49 -32.72
CA GLU A 405 -16.94 -24.40 -33.70
C GLU A 405 -17.32 -25.74 -33.05
N THR A 406 -18.64 -25.92 -32.89
CA THR A 406 -19.49 -27.11 -33.01
C THR A 406 -18.98 -28.57 -32.78
N THR A 407 -19.59 -29.20 -31.76
CA THR A 407 -20.23 -30.57 -31.73
C THR A 407 -19.35 -31.84 -31.55
N PRO A 408 -19.89 -33.01 -31.15
CA PRO A 408 -20.10 -33.39 -29.74
C PRO A 408 -19.58 -34.82 -29.35
N ALA A 409 -19.64 -35.14 -28.05
CA ALA A 409 -19.70 -36.47 -27.41
C ALA A 409 -18.58 -37.51 -27.67
N ASP A 410 -17.90 -37.97 -26.62
CA ASP A 410 -18.24 -39.21 -25.89
C ASP A 410 -17.24 -39.45 -24.73
N GLY A 411 -17.65 -40.23 -23.74
CA GLY A 411 -17.03 -40.34 -22.42
C GLY A 411 -15.81 -41.27 -22.29
N GLY A 412 -15.33 -41.39 -21.04
CA GLY A 412 -14.54 -42.54 -20.61
C GLY A 412 -13.27 -42.24 -19.80
N ARG A 413 -13.42 -42.21 -18.48
CA ARG A 413 -12.67 -43.00 -17.46
C ARG A 413 -11.13 -43.17 -17.54
N GLN A 414 -10.56 -42.99 -16.34
CA GLN A 414 -9.53 -43.80 -15.65
C GLN A 414 -8.08 -43.27 -15.52
N GLU A 415 -7.78 -42.95 -14.25
CA GLU A 415 -6.56 -43.20 -13.47
C GLU A 415 -5.47 -44.11 -14.09
N ARG A 416 -4.20 -43.69 -14.03
CA ARG A 416 -3.16 -44.23 -13.10
C ARG A 416 -1.73 -43.78 -13.43
N ALA A 417 -1.04 -43.38 -12.36
CA ALA A 417 0.33 -43.72 -11.94
C ALA A 417 1.55 -43.57 -12.87
N ALA A 418 2.46 -42.69 -12.40
CA ALA A 418 3.91 -42.88 -12.20
C ALA A 418 4.79 -43.45 -13.33
N ARG A 419 5.77 -42.64 -13.77
CA ARG A 419 7.22 -42.96 -13.87
C ARG A 419 8.00 -41.83 -14.57
N GLU A 420 9.06 -41.35 -13.93
CA GLU A 420 10.28 -40.85 -14.62
C GLU A 420 11.02 -42.04 -15.28
N PRO A 421 11.94 -41.91 -16.28
CA PRO A 421 12.96 -40.84 -16.39
C PRO A 421 13.46 -40.42 -17.81
N ALA A 422 14.33 -39.39 -17.83
CA ALA A 422 15.51 -39.15 -18.69
C ALA A 422 15.46 -39.13 -20.25
N ALA A 423 15.95 -37.99 -20.76
CA ALA A 423 16.92 -37.79 -21.86
C ALA A 423 16.53 -37.83 -23.36
N ALA A 424 17.19 -36.90 -24.08
CA ALA A 424 17.50 -36.83 -25.52
C ALA A 424 16.51 -36.11 -26.47
N ALA A 425 16.90 -34.87 -26.76
CA ALA A 425 16.89 -34.15 -28.04
C ALA A 425 16.15 -34.77 -29.25
N GLN A 426 15.25 -33.97 -29.85
CA GLN A 426 15.37 -33.61 -31.26
C GLN A 426 14.47 -32.43 -31.61
N ALA A 427 15.07 -31.49 -32.34
CA ALA A 427 14.41 -30.37 -32.96
C ALA A 427 13.40 -30.83 -34.01
N ALA A 428 12.19 -30.29 -33.95
CA ALA A 428 11.28 -30.23 -35.07
C ALA A 428 10.68 -28.83 -35.12
N SER A 429 11.12 -28.09 -36.12
CA SER A 429 10.60 -26.82 -36.58
C SER A 429 9.09 -26.89 -36.84
N ALA A 430 8.33 -25.99 -36.21
CA ALA A 430 7.01 -25.60 -36.68
C ALA A 430 6.97 -24.08 -36.81
N SER A 431 6.92 -23.64 -38.07
CA SER A 431 6.77 -22.27 -38.53
C SER A 431 5.58 -21.58 -37.86
N VAL A 432 5.85 -20.58 -37.03
CA VAL A 432 4.83 -19.63 -36.56
C VAL A 432 4.60 -18.64 -37.69
N VAL A 433 3.40 -18.74 -38.27
CA VAL A 433 2.87 -17.78 -39.23
C VAL A 433 2.79 -16.41 -38.55
N ALA A 434 3.52 -15.45 -39.11
CA ALA A 434 3.53 -14.06 -38.70
C ALA A 434 2.12 -13.45 -38.86
N HIS A 435 1.55 -12.95 -37.77
CA HIS A 435 0.55 -11.90 -37.85
C HIS A 435 1.26 -10.55 -37.79
N ALA A 436 1.35 -9.92 -38.96
CA ALA A 436 1.82 -8.56 -39.13
C ALA A 436 0.86 -7.59 -38.41
N ALA A 437 1.41 -6.83 -37.47
CA ALA A 437 0.78 -5.60 -36.97
C ALA A 437 0.76 -4.55 -38.10
N PRO A 438 -0.25 -3.67 -38.17
CA PRO A 438 -0.31 -2.64 -39.20
C PRO A 438 0.87 -1.68 -39.02
N ALA A 439 1.48 -1.30 -40.14
CA ALA A 439 2.59 -0.35 -40.20
C ALA A 439 2.17 0.97 -39.55
N ALA A 440 2.77 1.28 -38.40
CA ALA A 440 2.82 2.64 -37.88
C ALA A 440 3.51 3.53 -38.93
N GLY A 441 2.97 4.73 -39.16
CA GLY A 441 3.54 5.70 -40.08
C GLY A 441 5.05 5.84 -39.84
N ALA A 442 5.82 5.82 -40.93
CA ALA A 442 7.28 5.84 -40.90
C ALA A 442 7.80 6.99 -40.03
N LEU A 443 8.31 6.65 -38.85
CA LEU A 443 9.10 7.54 -38.02
C LEU A 443 10.38 7.89 -38.78
N PRO A 444 10.89 9.13 -38.68
CA PRO A 444 12.07 9.55 -39.44
C PRO A 444 13.30 8.72 -39.06
N GLY A 445 13.75 7.87 -39.97
CA GLY A 445 15.03 7.14 -40.00
C GLY A 445 15.44 6.40 -38.71
N ASP A 446 15.30 5.07 -38.70
CA ASP A 446 15.87 4.11 -37.72
C ASP A 446 15.45 4.21 -36.24
N LEU A 447 14.59 5.14 -35.84
CA LEU A 447 14.09 5.22 -34.46
C LEU A 447 12.98 4.20 -34.20
N CYS A 448 13.20 3.24 -33.30
CA CYS A 448 12.18 2.26 -32.94
C CYS A 448 11.24 2.76 -31.81
N GLY A 449 9.98 2.32 -31.83
CA GLY A 449 9.05 2.58 -30.72
C GLY A 449 9.51 1.91 -29.42
N HIS A 450 8.99 2.34 -28.27
CA HIS A 450 9.43 1.84 -26.96
C HIS A 450 9.37 0.31 -26.83
N GLY A 451 8.25 -0.32 -27.23
CA GLY A 451 8.11 -1.78 -27.20
C GLY A 451 9.02 -2.49 -28.19
N ASP A 452 9.28 -1.91 -29.35
CA ASP A 452 10.20 -2.45 -30.35
C ASP A 452 11.65 -2.38 -29.88
N PHE A 453 12.02 -1.28 -29.22
CA PHE A 453 13.33 -1.12 -28.61
C PHE A 453 13.60 -2.21 -27.59
N LEU A 454 12.68 -2.42 -26.63
CA LEU A 454 12.87 -3.43 -25.58
C LEU A 454 13.00 -4.85 -26.15
N ARG A 455 12.22 -5.20 -27.18
CA ARG A 455 12.33 -6.49 -27.87
C ARG A 455 13.68 -6.67 -28.57
N ARG A 456 14.12 -5.65 -29.32
CA ARG A 456 15.43 -5.69 -30.01
C ARG A 456 16.60 -5.68 -29.03
N PHE A 457 16.48 -4.91 -27.95
CA PHE A 457 17.45 -4.87 -26.86
C PHE A 457 17.61 -6.24 -26.20
N ALA A 458 16.51 -6.94 -25.89
CA ALA A 458 16.59 -8.28 -25.28
C ALA A 458 17.40 -9.26 -26.14
N GLY A 459 17.24 -9.23 -27.46
CA GLY A 459 18.04 -10.05 -28.37
C GLY A 459 19.49 -9.59 -28.51
N ALA A 460 19.73 -8.28 -28.64
CA ALA A 460 21.06 -7.70 -28.85
C ALA A 460 21.94 -7.74 -27.59
N ALA A 461 21.35 -7.63 -26.40
CA ALA A 461 22.07 -7.66 -25.13
C ALA A 461 22.53 -9.07 -24.75
N GLU A 462 21.85 -10.13 -25.21
CA GLU A 462 22.14 -11.51 -24.84
C GLU A 462 23.57 -11.98 -25.17
N PRO A 463 24.12 -11.74 -26.39
CA PRO A 463 25.52 -12.06 -26.69
C PRO A 463 26.53 -11.07 -26.09
N CYS A 464 26.09 -9.89 -25.64
CA CYS A 464 26.99 -8.85 -25.15
C CYS A 464 27.47 -9.12 -23.72
N ALA A 465 28.78 -9.28 -23.53
CA ALA A 465 29.38 -9.39 -22.19
C ALA A 465 29.46 -8.03 -21.47
N VAL A 466 29.65 -6.95 -22.24
CA VAL A 466 29.72 -5.57 -21.76
C VAL A 466 28.88 -4.70 -22.70
N PHE A 467 28.07 -3.80 -22.15
CA PHE A 467 27.32 -2.82 -22.92
C PHE A 467 26.90 -1.64 -22.04
N THR A 468 26.41 -0.56 -22.66
CA THR A 468 25.80 0.57 -21.97
C THR A 468 24.43 0.90 -22.53
N LEU A 469 23.45 1.11 -21.64
CA LEU A 469 22.19 1.77 -21.96
C LEU A 469 22.27 3.24 -21.56
N ALA A 470 21.88 4.14 -22.44
CA ALA A 470 21.85 5.57 -22.17
C ALA A 470 20.46 6.13 -22.43
N LEU A 471 19.91 6.81 -21.43
CA LEU A 471 18.61 7.46 -21.48
C LEU A 471 18.80 8.98 -21.52
N LEU A 472 18.37 9.62 -22.59
CA LEU A 472 18.43 11.07 -22.78
C LEU A 472 17.03 11.65 -22.62
N ARG A 473 16.84 12.61 -21.71
CA ARG A 473 15.60 13.35 -21.53
C ARG A 473 15.78 14.79 -21.99
N LEU A 474 14.83 15.28 -22.77
CA LEU A 474 14.73 16.67 -23.20
C LEU A 474 13.73 17.43 -22.32
N GLU A 475 14.14 18.59 -21.83
CA GLU A 475 13.29 19.56 -21.14
C GLU A 475 12.99 20.70 -22.12
N THR A 476 11.70 20.95 -22.38
CA THR A 476 11.29 22.18 -23.06
C THR A 476 11.54 23.34 -22.11
N ALA A 477 12.23 24.39 -22.58
CA ALA A 477 12.54 25.55 -21.77
C ALA A 477 11.25 26.08 -21.10
N ARG A 478 11.26 26.15 -19.77
CA ARG A 478 10.24 26.91 -19.03
C ARG A 478 10.40 28.36 -19.48
N ASN A 479 9.35 28.94 -20.06
CA ASN A 479 9.26 30.38 -20.28
C ASN A 479 9.37 31.08 -18.92
N GLY A 480 10.58 31.51 -18.56
CA GLY A 480 10.87 32.32 -17.39
C GLY A 480 11.45 33.65 -17.85
N GLU A 481 10.69 34.71 -17.61
CA GLU A 481 11.18 36.07 -17.34
C GLU A 481 12.07 36.72 -18.40
N GLY A 482 11.45 37.21 -19.47
CA GLY A 482 12.06 38.15 -20.41
C GLY A 482 10.98 38.86 -21.20
N ASN A 483 10.67 40.09 -20.81
CA ASN A 483 9.74 40.97 -21.52
C ASN A 483 10.35 41.30 -22.90
N GLY A 484 9.84 40.69 -23.97
CA GLY A 484 10.20 41.01 -25.35
C GLY A 484 9.24 40.36 -26.34
N PRO A 485 8.78 41.05 -27.39
CA PRO A 485 7.80 40.50 -28.30
C PRO A 485 8.47 39.46 -29.19
N VAL A 486 8.05 38.19 -29.10
CA VAL A 486 8.48 37.16 -30.06
C VAL A 486 7.69 37.37 -31.35
N GLN A 487 8.33 38.02 -32.32
CA GLN A 487 7.87 38.03 -33.71
C GLN A 487 7.80 36.60 -34.25
N GLY A 488 6.70 36.30 -34.93
CA GLY A 488 6.47 35.00 -35.56
C GLY A 488 7.48 34.68 -36.66
N GLY A 489 7.69 33.38 -36.87
CA GLY A 489 8.34 32.87 -38.08
C GLY A 489 9.40 31.81 -37.85
N ARG A 490 8.96 30.56 -37.65
CA ARG A 490 9.51 29.27 -38.16
C ARG A 490 9.07 28.14 -37.22
N ARG A 491 8.25 27.21 -37.72
CA ARG A 491 8.02 25.90 -37.07
C ARG A 491 9.39 25.23 -36.88
N GLY A 492 9.92 25.25 -35.67
CA GLY A 492 11.19 24.61 -35.32
C GLY A 492 11.09 23.09 -35.45
N ALA A 493 12.16 22.45 -35.91
CA ALA A 493 12.26 21.00 -36.05
C ALA A 493 11.91 20.27 -34.73
N ASP A 494 11.36 19.05 -34.84
CA ASP A 494 11.06 18.18 -33.70
C ASP A 494 12.29 18.06 -32.77
N PRO A 495 12.19 18.44 -31.48
CA PRO A 495 13.29 18.37 -30.53
C PRO A 495 13.93 16.98 -30.43
N LEU A 496 13.14 15.91 -30.57
CA LEU A 496 13.65 14.53 -30.55
C LEU A 496 14.43 14.21 -31.83
N ALA A 497 13.93 14.64 -32.99
CA ALA A 497 14.65 14.50 -34.26
C ALA A 497 15.97 15.27 -34.24
N ARG A 498 15.98 16.50 -33.69
CA ARG A 498 17.21 17.28 -33.52
C ARG A 498 18.19 16.62 -32.55
N ALA A 499 17.71 16.05 -31.45
CA ALA A 499 18.56 15.32 -30.52
C ALA A 499 19.15 14.04 -31.14
N LEU A 500 18.38 13.34 -31.96
CA LEU A 500 18.86 12.19 -32.72
C LEU A 500 19.94 12.58 -33.75
N GLU A 501 19.75 13.68 -34.48
CA GLU A 501 20.76 14.23 -35.41
C GLU A 501 22.07 14.56 -34.70
N LEU A 502 21.98 15.28 -33.57
CA LEU A 502 23.14 15.69 -32.79
C LEU A 502 23.84 14.51 -32.11
N TRP A 503 23.11 13.45 -31.78
CA TRP A 503 23.67 12.21 -31.25
C TRP A 503 24.42 11.40 -32.32
N ARG A 504 24.01 11.44 -33.59
CA ARG A 504 24.66 10.67 -34.67
C ARG A 504 26.10 11.11 -34.95
N ALA A 505 26.39 12.41 -34.91
CA ALA A 505 27.70 12.94 -35.27
C ALA A 505 28.85 12.49 -34.34
N PRO A 506 28.72 12.52 -33.00
CA PRO A 506 29.73 11.97 -32.08
C PRO A 506 29.87 10.45 -32.15
N MET A 507 28.77 9.74 -32.43
CA MET A 507 28.71 8.27 -32.32
C MET A 507 29.28 7.55 -33.54
N ALA A 508 29.35 8.22 -34.69
CA ALA A 508 29.97 7.70 -35.92
C ALA A 508 31.48 7.38 -35.76
N GLY A 509 32.15 7.98 -34.78
CA GLY A 509 33.57 7.70 -34.47
C GLY A 509 33.80 6.63 -33.40
N ILE A 510 32.75 6.14 -32.73
CA ILE A 510 32.85 5.31 -31.51
C ILE A 510 32.46 3.83 -31.78
N SER A 511 31.83 3.51 -32.91
CA SER A 511 31.49 2.13 -33.29
C SER A 511 31.82 1.81 -34.75
N ALA A 512 32.73 0.85 -34.96
CA ALA A 512 33.07 0.30 -36.28
C ALA A 512 32.56 -1.16 -36.47
N ALA A 513 31.89 -1.76 -35.48
CA ALA A 513 31.51 -3.18 -35.52
C ALA A 513 30.00 -3.44 -35.57
N GLU A 514 29.17 -2.69 -34.83
CA GLU A 514 27.69 -2.85 -34.84
C GLU A 514 26.99 -1.50 -34.60
N ALA A 515 25.90 -1.24 -35.32
CA ALA A 515 25.17 0.03 -35.24
C ALA A 515 24.42 0.15 -33.88
N PRO A 516 24.58 1.26 -33.14
CA PRO A 516 23.86 1.46 -31.87
C PRO A 516 22.35 1.54 -32.09
N LEU A 517 21.59 0.75 -31.32
CA LEU A 517 20.12 0.73 -31.38
C LEU A 517 19.57 1.96 -30.64
N ALA A 518 18.68 2.71 -31.29
CA ALA A 518 18.03 3.90 -30.72
C ALA A 518 16.50 3.73 -30.73
N GLY A 519 15.83 4.15 -29.66
CA GLY A 519 14.38 4.09 -29.56
C GLY A 519 13.76 5.17 -28.70
N LEU A 520 12.43 5.27 -28.75
CA LEU A 520 11.65 6.16 -27.90
C LEU A 520 11.51 5.58 -26.49
N TYR A 521 11.59 6.44 -25.48
CA TYR A 521 11.37 6.10 -24.08
C TYR A 521 10.42 7.12 -23.44
N GLY A 522 9.17 7.14 -23.94
CA GLY A 522 8.19 8.17 -23.61
C GLY A 522 8.19 9.33 -24.61
N SER A 523 7.49 10.42 -24.25
CA SER A 523 7.16 11.54 -25.14
C SER A 523 8.30 12.55 -25.35
N ASN A 524 9.29 12.58 -24.45
CA ASN A 524 10.41 13.53 -24.49
C ASN A 524 11.77 12.89 -24.17
N SER A 525 11.87 11.56 -24.22
CA SER A 525 13.11 10.87 -23.90
C SER A 525 13.46 9.82 -24.95
N LEU A 526 14.75 9.68 -25.22
CA LEU A 526 15.33 8.72 -26.14
C LEU A 526 16.17 7.72 -25.34
N ILE A 527 16.15 6.45 -25.74
CA ILE A 527 16.99 5.40 -25.19
C ILE A 527 17.92 4.85 -26.26
N PHE A 528 19.18 4.64 -25.88
CA PHE A 528 20.25 4.19 -26.75
C PHE A 528 20.96 2.98 -26.15
N PHE A 529 21.26 1.99 -26.99
CA PHE A 529 22.03 0.80 -26.62
C PHE A 529 23.38 0.80 -27.35
N HIS A 530 24.45 0.69 -26.57
CA HIS A 530 25.83 0.70 -27.03
C HIS A 530 26.52 -0.62 -26.67
N PRO A 531 26.67 -1.57 -27.61
CA PRO A 531 27.36 -2.83 -27.35
C PRO A 531 28.87 -2.62 -27.16
N GLY A 532 29.50 -3.37 -26.27
CA GLY A 532 30.95 -3.39 -26.05
C GLY A 532 31.55 -2.16 -25.37
N GLN A 533 30.77 -1.10 -25.13
CA GLN A 533 31.25 0.17 -24.57
C GLN A 533 30.87 0.30 -23.09
N PRO A 534 31.81 0.59 -22.18
CA PRO A 534 31.50 0.86 -20.78
C PRO A 534 30.95 2.29 -20.59
N ALA A 535 30.10 2.47 -19.58
CA ALA A 535 29.43 3.76 -19.36
C ALA A 535 30.39 4.93 -19.11
N ALA A 536 31.54 4.65 -18.48
CA ALA A 536 32.59 5.65 -18.23
C ALA A 536 33.22 6.19 -19.53
N ALA A 537 33.34 5.37 -20.58
CA ALA A 537 33.89 5.80 -21.87
C ALA A 537 32.90 6.67 -22.65
N LEU A 538 31.60 6.43 -22.50
CA LEU A 538 30.54 7.17 -23.19
C LEU A 538 30.11 8.46 -22.47
N LEU A 539 30.44 8.61 -21.18
CA LEU A 539 30.03 9.77 -20.38
C LEU A 539 30.47 11.12 -21.01
N PRO A 540 31.73 11.32 -21.46
CA PRO A 540 32.13 12.59 -22.10
C PRO A 540 31.34 12.88 -23.38
N ALA A 541 30.99 11.85 -24.17
CA ALA A 541 30.21 12.01 -25.39
C ALA A 541 28.77 12.46 -25.08
N TYR A 542 28.15 11.91 -24.03
CA TYR A 542 26.82 12.34 -23.59
C TYR A 542 26.82 13.72 -22.90
N GLN A 543 27.91 14.10 -22.22
CA GLN A 543 28.10 15.47 -21.72
C GLN A 543 28.19 16.47 -22.87
N ALA A 544 28.97 16.16 -23.91
CA ALA A 544 29.08 16.99 -25.12
C ALA A 544 27.74 17.09 -25.86
N LEU A 545 26.96 16.01 -25.91
CA LEU A 545 25.61 16.01 -26.48
C LEU A 545 24.66 16.93 -25.71
N CYS A 546 24.64 16.83 -24.37
CA CYS A 546 23.79 17.71 -23.55
C CYS A 546 24.20 19.18 -23.71
N ALA A 547 25.50 19.48 -23.77
CA ALA A 547 25.99 20.84 -24.03
C ALA A 547 25.63 21.34 -25.45
N ALA A 548 25.67 20.48 -26.46
CA ALA A 548 25.26 20.83 -27.83
C ALA A 548 23.76 21.12 -27.92
N LEU A 549 22.94 20.30 -27.26
CA LEU A 549 21.51 20.51 -27.14
C LEU A 549 21.18 21.83 -26.43
N GLN A 550 21.90 22.13 -25.34
CA GLN A 550 21.74 23.38 -24.62
C GLN A 550 22.06 24.60 -25.49
N LYS A 551 23.13 24.55 -26.31
CA LYS A 551 23.45 25.61 -27.30
C LYS A 551 22.34 25.81 -28.34
N CYS A 552 21.54 24.76 -28.60
CA CYS A 552 20.38 24.83 -29.47
C CYS A 552 19.08 25.24 -28.74
N GLY A 553 19.15 25.62 -27.46
CA GLY A 553 17.98 26.01 -26.66
C GLY A 553 17.17 24.85 -26.08
N LEU A 554 17.71 23.62 -26.12
CA LEU A 554 17.09 22.42 -25.56
C LEU A 554 17.86 21.99 -24.30
N ALA A 555 17.26 22.16 -23.14
CA ALA A 555 17.82 21.59 -21.91
C ALA A 555 17.72 20.06 -21.98
N ALA A 556 18.78 19.35 -21.61
CA ALA A 556 18.85 17.91 -21.75
C ALA A 556 19.62 17.29 -20.59
N ALA A 557 19.20 16.10 -20.17
CA ALA A 557 19.90 15.29 -19.18
C ALA A 557 20.06 13.85 -19.67
N ALA A 558 21.22 13.24 -19.41
CA ALA A 558 21.54 11.88 -19.83
C ALA A 558 21.94 10.96 -18.67
N GLY A 559 21.26 9.82 -18.54
CA GLY A 559 21.58 8.76 -17.58
C GLY A 559 22.16 7.53 -18.27
N LEU A 560 23.36 7.11 -17.89
CA LEU A 560 24.05 5.96 -18.49
C LEU A 560 24.16 4.81 -17.48
N ALA A 561 23.84 3.59 -17.90
CA ALA A 561 24.03 2.39 -17.11
C ALA A 561 24.85 1.34 -17.87
N GLY A 562 26.01 1.00 -17.32
CA GLY A 562 26.89 -0.02 -17.87
C GLY A 562 26.58 -1.40 -17.29
N TYR A 563 26.67 -2.44 -18.12
CA TYR A 563 26.65 -3.83 -17.70
C TYR A 563 28.05 -4.44 -17.86
N PRO A 564 28.55 -5.25 -16.90
CA PRO A 564 27.90 -5.62 -15.65
C PRO A 564 27.95 -4.49 -14.60
N PHE A 565 26.91 -4.41 -13.76
CA PHE A 565 26.88 -3.54 -12.57
C PHE A 565 26.22 -4.29 -11.41
N LEU A 566 26.97 -4.47 -10.31
CA LEU A 566 26.56 -5.30 -9.17
C LEU A 566 26.01 -6.67 -9.62
N ARG A 567 24.85 -7.08 -9.09
CA ARG A 567 24.14 -8.31 -9.43
C ARG A 567 22.92 -8.06 -10.35
N PHE A 568 22.86 -6.90 -11.00
CA PHE A 568 21.74 -6.58 -11.91
C PHE A 568 21.81 -7.47 -13.16
N ARG A 569 20.66 -8.01 -13.56
CA ARG A 569 20.46 -8.76 -14.80
C ARG A 569 20.40 -7.80 -15.98
N LYS A 570 20.68 -8.30 -17.19
CA LYS A 570 20.62 -7.51 -18.43
C LYS A 570 19.25 -6.84 -18.62
N ALA A 571 18.17 -7.52 -18.26
CA ALA A 571 16.80 -7.00 -18.32
C ALA A 571 16.53 -5.82 -17.35
N GLU A 572 17.32 -5.67 -16.29
CA GLU A 572 17.17 -4.63 -15.26
C GLU A 572 18.02 -3.37 -15.57
N MET A 573 18.78 -3.40 -16.66
CA MET A 573 19.63 -2.28 -17.07
C MET A 573 18.88 -1.01 -17.49
N PRO A 574 17.66 -1.07 -18.08
CA PRO A 574 16.83 0.12 -18.28
C PRO A 574 16.49 0.85 -16.98
N ASP A 575 16.22 0.12 -15.90
CA ASP A 575 15.95 0.71 -14.59
C ASP A 575 17.21 1.38 -14.02
N CYS A 576 18.37 0.78 -14.22
CA CYS A 576 19.64 1.40 -13.86
C CYS A 576 19.90 2.70 -14.64
N ALA A 577 19.51 2.76 -15.92
CA ALA A 577 19.64 3.97 -16.74
C ALA A 577 18.69 5.08 -16.26
N LEU A 578 17.49 4.72 -15.79
CA LEU A 578 16.58 5.65 -15.14
C LEU A 578 17.16 6.23 -13.85
N LYS A 579 17.73 5.39 -12.98
CA LYS A 579 18.40 5.86 -11.75
C LYS A 579 19.56 6.80 -12.05
N ALA A 580 20.34 6.48 -13.09
CA ALA A 580 21.41 7.36 -13.57
C ALA A 580 20.87 8.70 -14.10
N LEU A 581 19.70 8.71 -14.75
CA LEU A 581 19.08 9.93 -15.25
C LEU A 581 18.58 10.81 -14.10
N GLU A 582 17.97 10.22 -13.07
CA GLU A 582 17.56 10.94 -11.85
C GLU A 582 18.75 11.62 -11.18
N TYR A 583 19.88 10.93 -11.12
CA TYR A 583 21.13 11.52 -10.68
C TYR A 583 21.61 12.65 -11.60
N ALA A 584 21.61 12.44 -12.91
CA ALA A 584 22.06 13.43 -13.88
C ALA A 584 21.26 14.75 -13.80
N LEU A 585 19.97 14.68 -13.48
CA LEU A 585 19.12 15.87 -13.32
C LEU A 585 19.51 16.76 -12.14
N LEU A 586 20.26 16.23 -11.17
CA LEU A 586 20.75 16.98 -10.00
C LEU A 586 22.17 17.53 -10.21
N LEU A 587 22.82 17.21 -11.33
CA LEU A 587 24.16 17.70 -11.65
C LEU A 587 24.13 19.11 -12.26
N PRO A 588 25.21 19.89 -12.14
CA PRO A 588 25.36 21.11 -12.92
C PRO A 588 25.48 20.79 -14.42
N GLU A 589 25.20 21.79 -15.26
CA GLU A 589 25.37 21.64 -16.70
C GLU A 589 26.84 21.37 -17.09
N PRO A 590 27.11 20.46 -18.05
CA PRO A 590 26.17 19.60 -18.77
C PRO A 590 25.68 18.39 -17.94
N ARG A 591 24.35 18.20 -17.87
CA ARG A 591 23.70 17.15 -17.06
C ARG A 591 23.87 15.74 -17.64
N ALA A 592 24.97 15.06 -17.34
CA ALA A 592 25.11 13.63 -17.64
C ALA A 592 25.72 12.85 -16.47
N GLY A 593 25.12 11.71 -16.15
CA GLY A 593 25.47 10.89 -14.99
C GLY A 593 25.47 9.39 -15.30
N VAL A 594 26.24 8.63 -14.53
CA VAL A 594 26.34 7.16 -14.63
C VAL A 594 25.65 6.52 -13.43
N CYS A 595 25.05 5.34 -13.63
CA CYS A 595 24.52 4.52 -12.55
C CYS A 595 25.69 4.07 -11.66
N ASN A 596 25.83 4.70 -10.49
CA ASN A 596 26.86 4.44 -9.49
C ASN A 596 26.24 4.47 -8.08
N SER A 597 27.08 4.49 -7.05
CA SER A 597 26.61 4.55 -5.65
C SER A 597 25.76 5.80 -5.36
N LEU A 598 26.03 6.94 -6.00
CA LEU A 598 25.26 8.18 -5.84
C LEU A 598 23.89 8.08 -6.51
N ALA A 599 23.81 7.48 -7.70
CA ALA A 599 22.54 7.23 -8.38
C ALA A 599 21.64 6.28 -7.58
N LEU A 600 22.22 5.23 -6.99
CA LEU A 600 21.51 4.32 -6.07
C LEU A 600 21.07 5.05 -4.79
N ASN A 601 21.89 5.95 -4.25
CA ASN A 601 21.55 6.76 -3.08
C ASN A 601 20.35 7.68 -3.36
N ILE A 602 20.33 8.36 -4.51
CA ILE A 602 19.23 9.25 -4.92
C ILE A 602 17.95 8.46 -5.18
N SER A 603 18.04 7.30 -5.83
CA SER A 603 16.94 6.35 -5.98
C SER A 603 16.36 5.92 -4.63
N ALA A 604 17.23 5.65 -3.65
CA ALA A 604 16.83 5.32 -2.29
C ALA A 604 16.17 6.51 -1.56
N ASP A 605 16.72 7.73 -1.68
CA ASP A 605 16.14 8.96 -1.11
C ASP A 605 14.72 9.21 -1.66
N ARG A 606 14.52 8.95 -2.97
CA ARG A 606 13.21 9.03 -3.61
C ARG A 606 12.23 8.02 -3.00
N ARG A 607 12.63 6.75 -2.86
CA ARG A 607 11.79 5.71 -2.23
C ARG A 607 11.45 6.05 -0.79
N TYR A 608 12.42 6.54 -0.03
CA TYR A 608 12.22 7.00 1.34
C TYR A 608 11.21 8.14 1.43
N SER A 609 11.31 9.13 0.53
CA SER A 609 10.38 10.26 0.44
C SER A 609 8.96 9.81 0.04
N LEU A 610 8.85 8.73 -0.75
CA LEU A 610 7.58 8.08 -1.07
C LEU A 610 7.05 7.19 0.08
N GLY A 611 7.78 7.05 1.18
CA GLY A 611 7.40 6.24 2.34
C GLY A 611 7.68 4.74 2.18
N ASP A 612 8.35 4.33 1.10
CA ASP A 612 8.87 2.96 0.94
C ASP A 612 10.23 2.84 1.63
N VAL A 613 10.19 2.75 2.96
CA VAL A 613 11.40 2.69 3.78
C VAL A 613 12.17 1.38 3.57
N PHE A 614 11.48 0.26 3.33
CA PHE A 614 12.14 -1.03 3.08
C PHE A 614 12.83 -1.05 1.72
N GLY A 615 12.17 -0.57 0.66
CA GLY A 615 12.78 -0.44 -0.65
C GLY A 615 13.94 0.56 -0.67
N ALA A 616 13.90 1.61 0.16
CA ALA A 616 15.03 2.51 0.36
C ALA A 616 16.21 1.82 1.05
N VAL A 617 15.97 1.04 2.11
CA VAL A 617 17.02 0.26 2.80
C VAL A 617 17.77 -0.66 1.84
N GLU A 618 17.05 -1.37 0.97
CA GLU A 618 17.69 -2.26 -0.01
C GLU A 618 18.50 -1.48 -1.06
N GLU A 619 18.00 -0.33 -1.54
CA GLU A 619 18.77 0.53 -2.46
C GLU A 619 20.00 1.15 -1.80
N TYR A 620 19.94 1.58 -0.54
CA TYR A 620 21.14 2.07 0.19
C TYR A 620 22.16 0.96 0.38
N LYS A 621 21.74 -0.28 0.65
CA LYS A 621 22.66 -1.42 0.69
C LYS A 621 23.32 -1.65 -0.66
N LEU A 622 22.58 -1.54 -1.77
CA LEU A 622 23.17 -1.60 -3.11
C LEU A 622 24.15 -0.45 -3.35
N ALA A 623 23.83 0.77 -2.91
CA ALA A 623 24.75 1.91 -2.98
C ALA A 623 26.06 1.64 -2.23
N LEU A 624 25.98 1.02 -1.04
CA LEU A 624 27.13 0.63 -0.22
C LEU A 624 27.89 -0.59 -0.77
N LEU A 625 27.22 -1.47 -1.51
CA LEU A 625 27.88 -2.54 -2.25
C LEU A 625 28.66 -1.98 -3.46
N ALA A 626 28.15 -0.92 -4.09
CA ALA A 626 28.84 -0.23 -5.18
C ALA A 626 30.01 0.62 -4.67
N ASP A 627 29.85 1.26 -3.51
CA ASP A 627 30.88 2.06 -2.86
C ASP A 627 30.70 2.01 -1.33
N ALA A 628 31.53 1.21 -0.67
CA ALA A 628 31.50 1.08 0.78
C ALA A 628 31.88 2.38 1.51
N GLY A 629 32.54 3.32 0.82
CA GLY A 629 32.93 4.63 1.34
C GLY A 629 31.85 5.69 1.25
N ASN A 630 30.67 5.38 0.68
CA ASN A 630 29.58 6.35 0.53
C ASN A 630 28.97 6.71 1.90
N VAL A 631 29.49 7.79 2.50
CA VAL A 631 29.03 8.33 3.78
C VAL A 631 27.53 8.65 3.76
N MET A 632 27.02 9.21 2.66
CA MET A 632 25.61 9.59 2.56
C MET A 632 24.71 8.36 2.62
N ALA A 633 25.08 7.27 1.95
CA ALA A 633 24.33 6.02 2.03
C ALA A 633 24.35 5.41 3.44
N TRP A 634 25.49 5.45 4.15
CA TRP A 634 25.55 5.03 5.56
C TRP A 634 24.68 5.90 6.47
N ASN A 635 24.72 7.22 6.29
CA ASN A 635 23.89 8.16 7.04
C ASN A 635 22.40 7.90 6.78
N SER A 636 21.98 7.83 5.52
CA SER A 636 20.59 7.61 5.15
C SER A 636 20.08 6.23 5.57
N LEU A 637 20.92 5.18 5.52
CA LEU A 637 20.59 3.88 6.09
C LEU A 637 20.34 3.97 7.60
N GLY A 638 21.16 4.76 8.32
CA GLY A 638 20.93 5.07 9.73
C GLY A 638 19.59 5.77 9.98
N VAL A 639 19.23 6.74 9.13
CA VAL A 639 17.93 7.42 9.19
C VAL A 639 16.77 6.45 8.96
N CYS A 640 16.89 5.55 7.98
CA CYS A 640 15.88 4.51 7.75
C CYS A 640 15.72 3.59 8.96
N MET A 641 16.81 3.11 9.55
CA MET A 641 16.73 2.27 10.75
C MET A 641 16.09 3.01 11.93
N ALA A 642 16.38 4.31 12.10
CA ALA A 642 15.74 5.13 13.13
C ALA A 642 14.23 5.30 12.88
N ALA A 643 13.82 5.49 11.62
CA ALA A 643 12.42 5.58 11.22
C ALA A 643 11.66 4.26 11.45
N LEU A 644 12.35 3.12 11.29
CA LEU A 644 11.84 1.78 11.61
C LEU A 644 11.84 1.47 13.12
N GLY A 645 12.29 2.39 13.97
CA GLY A 645 12.39 2.19 15.43
C GLY A 645 13.61 1.38 15.89
N ARG A 646 14.48 0.96 14.96
CA ARG A 646 15.69 0.16 15.23
C ARG A 646 16.86 1.07 15.62
N GLN A 647 16.72 1.73 16.76
CA GLN A 647 17.65 2.80 17.19
C GLN A 647 19.11 2.33 17.39
N HIS A 648 19.33 1.10 17.87
CA HIS A 648 20.68 0.56 18.02
C HIS A 648 21.40 0.36 16.68
N GLU A 649 20.67 -0.07 15.66
CA GLU A 649 21.20 -0.25 14.31
C GLU A 649 21.43 1.08 13.61
N ALA A 650 20.50 2.03 13.79
CA ALA A 650 20.68 3.40 13.33
C ALA A 650 22.00 3.98 13.84
N ARG A 651 22.27 3.85 15.14
CA ARG A 651 23.54 4.26 15.75
C ARG A 651 24.75 3.59 15.10
N ARG A 652 24.69 2.28 14.83
CA ARG A 652 25.79 1.55 14.18
C ARG A 652 26.08 2.13 12.80
N HIS A 653 25.07 2.40 11.99
CA HIS A 653 25.25 2.96 10.65
C HIS A 653 25.79 4.39 10.67
N PHE A 654 25.32 5.24 11.59
CA PHE A 654 25.90 6.59 11.74
C PHE A 654 27.37 6.56 12.19
N LEU A 655 27.74 5.63 13.08
CA LEU A 655 29.15 5.44 13.47
C LEU A 655 29.98 4.95 12.28
N GLU A 656 29.44 4.09 11.43
CA GLU A 656 30.11 3.66 10.20
C GLU A 656 30.30 4.81 9.23
N ALA A 657 29.29 5.67 9.04
CA ALA A 657 29.42 6.89 8.24
C ALA A 657 30.59 7.77 8.71
N LEU A 658 30.77 7.94 10.03
CA LEU A 658 31.90 8.70 10.59
C LEU A 658 33.26 8.01 10.41
N ARG A 659 33.32 6.67 10.36
CA ARG A 659 34.57 5.92 10.12
C ARG A 659 35.14 6.19 8.73
N HIS A 660 34.28 6.48 7.76
CA HIS A 660 34.67 6.85 6.40
C HIS A 660 35.14 8.30 6.24
N LYS A 661 35.39 9.02 7.35
CA LYS A 661 35.95 10.39 7.38
C LYS A 661 35.17 11.36 6.50
N PRO A 662 33.90 11.65 6.83
CA PRO A 662 33.10 12.58 6.07
C PRO A 662 33.68 13.98 6.02
N GLU A 663 33.48 14.65 4.88
CA GLU A 663 33.66 16.10 4.76
C GLU A 663 32.81 16.85 5.80
N PRO A 664 33.20 18.07 6.21
CA PRO A 664 32.53 18.79 7.30
C PRO A 664 31.00 18.87 7.17
N ALA A 665 30.48 19.18 5.98
CA ALA A 665 29.03 19.27 5.73
C ALA A 665 28.29 17.93 5.95
N ALA A 666 28.91 16.83 5.54
CA ALA A 666 28.37 15.49 5.78
C ALA A 666 28.49 15.08 7.25
N ALA A 667 29.62 15.41 7.88
CA ALA A 667 29.90 15.09 9.28
C ALA A 667 28.90 15.78 10.22
N GLU A 668 28.56 17.04 9.95
CA GLU A 668 27.55 17.83 10.66
C GLU A 668 26.23 17.06 10.77
N GLN A 669 25.67 16.62 9.63
CA GLN A 669 24.39 15.91 9.57
C GLN A 669 24.45 14.58 10.33
N VAL A 670 25.54 13.83 10.16
CA VAL A 670 25.74 12.56 10.85
C VAL A 670 25.80 12.76 12.37
N TYR A 671 26.53 13.76 12.86
CA TYR A 671 26.60 14.05 14.30
C TYR A 671 25.25 14.48 14.88
N TYR A 672 24.47 15.28 14.15
CA TYR A 672 23.13 15.65 14.57
C TYR A 672 22.19 14.43 14.66
N ASN A 673 22.20 13.57 13.65
CA ASN A 673 21.38 12.35 13.62
C ASN A 673 21.76 11.37 14.72
N LEU A 674 23.07 11.17 14.93
CA LEU A 674 23.61 10.30 15.98
C LEU A 674 23.27 10.83 17.39
N GLY A 675 23.31 12.16 17.58
CA GLY A 675 22.83 12.82 18.79
C GLY A 675 21.35 12.57 19.06
N THR A 676 20.52 12.65 18.01
CA THR A 676 19.07 12.39 18.08
C THR A 676 18.76 10.94 18.43
N VAL A 677 19.45 9.99 17.81
CA VAL A 677 19.31 8.56 18.14
C VAL A 677 19.76 8.27 19.57
N CYS A 678 20.92 8.76 20.01
CA CYS A 678 21.33 8.61 21.40
C CYS A 678 20.33 9.21 22.39
N GLN A 679 19.68 10.33 22.04
CA GLN A 679 18.63 10.92 22.87
C GLN A 679 17.39 10.00 22.96
N SER A 680 16.95 9.40 21.86
CA SER A 680 15.84 8.43 21.85
C SER A 680 16.13 7.17 22.65
N LEU A 681 17.40 6.74 22.70
CA LEU A 681 17.89 5.62 23.54
C LEU A 681 18.03 6.00 25.02
N GLY A 682 17.75 7.25 25.40
CA GLY A 682 17.92 7.74 26.78
C GLY A 682 19.38 8.05 27.17
N GLU A 683 20.33 7.92 26.23
CA GLU A 683 21.77 8.15 26.45
C GLU A 683 22.13 9.65 26.43
N ARG A 684 21.61 10.42 27.40
CA ARG A 684 21.72 11.89 27.43
C ARG A 684 23.15 12.44 27.30
N ARG A 685 24.14 11.78 27.94
CA ARG A 685 25.55 12.19 27.88
C ARG A 685 26.13 12.02 26.48
N ALA A 686 25.83 10.89 25.82
CA ALA A 686 26.27 10.63 24.46
C ALA A 686 25.60 11.60 23.48
N ALA A 687 24.30 11.82 23.62
CA ALA A 687 23.55 12.80 22.82
C ALA A 687 24.18 14.20 22.89
N ALA A 688 24.43 14.71 24.11
CA ALA A 688 25.07 16.01 24.30
C ALA A 688 26.48 16.07 23.68
N ARG A 689 27.26 14.98 23.75
CA ARG A 689 28.58 14.92 23.10
C ARG A 689 28.46 15.07 21.59
N TYR A 690 27.54 14.37 20.95
CA TYR A 690 27.40 14.42 19.49
C TYR A 690 26.79 15.73 18.99
N PHE A 691 25.80 16.29 19.69
CA PHE A 691 25.31 17.63 19.35
C PHE A 691 26.40 18.71 19.52
N ARG A 692 27.30 18.57 20.51
CA ARG A 692 28.46 19.47 20.65
C ARG A 692 29.44 19.35 19.47
N GLN A 693 29.64 18.15 18.93
CA GLN A 693 30.46 17.97 17.73
C GLN A 693 29.79 18.59 16.50
N CYS A 694 28.46 18.44 16.38
CA CYS A 694 27.67 19.09 15.34
C CYS A 694 27.85 20.62 15.36
N VAL A 695 27.63 21.28 16.50
CA VAL A 695 27.82 22.75 16.60
C VAL A 695 29.28 23.20 16.52
N LYS A 696 30.25 22.30 16.75
CA LYS A 696 31.67 22.61 16.53
C LYS A 696 31.99 22.70 15.05
N ILE A 697 31.33 21.88 14.22
CA ILE A 697 31.49 21.86 12.76
C ILE A 697 30.64 22.95 12.12
N ALA A 698 29.39 23.10 12.56
CA ALA A 698 28.45 24.10 12.10
C ALA A 698 27.92 24.92 13.28
N PRO A 699 28.61 26.01 13.65
CA PRO A 699 28.21 26.88 14.77
C PRO A 699 26.79 27.44 14.64
N GLU A 700 26.28 27.57 13.41
CA GLU A 700 24.95 28.11 13.08
C GLU A 700 23.87 27.01 12.98
N HIS A 701 24.16 25.76 13.38
CA HIS A 701 23.14 24.70 13.35
C HIS A 701 22.04 24.91 14.40
N LEU A 702 20.93 25.53 13.97
CA LEU A 702 19.79 25.89 14.81
C LEU A 702 19.27 24.76 15.70
N PHE A 703 18.92 23.61 15.09
CA PHE A 703 18.31 22.52 15.85
C PHE A 703 19.28 21.85 16.84
N ALA A 704 20.59 21.81 16.55
CA ALA A 704 21.57 21.24 17.47
C ALA A 704 21.67 22.06 18.77
N HIS A 705 21.65 23.41 18.66
CA HIS A 705 21.54 24.30 19.82
C HIS A 705 20.25 24.08 20.61
N ILE A 706 19.11 23.94 19.93
CA ILE A 706 17.84 23.63 20.59
C ILE A 706 17.93 22.29 21.35
N ARG A 707 18.49 21.24 20.74
CA ARG A 707 18.64 19.93 21.39
C ARG A 707 19.59 19.98 22.60
N LEU A 708 20.69 20.72 22.50
CA LEU A 708 21.60 20.96 23.64
C LEU A 708 20.90 21.72 24.77
N GLY A 709 20.11 22.74 24.45
CA GLY A 709 19.30 23.48 25.40
C GLY A 709 18.31 22.55 26.13
N GLN A 710 17.60 21.69 25.39
CA GLN A 710 16.65 20.73 25.96
C GLN A 710 17.34 19.73 26.89
N LEU A 711 18.50 19.19 26.51
CA LEU A 711 19.28 18.28 27.36
C LEU A 711 19.79 18.99 28.63
N CYS A 712 20.13 20.27 28.54
CA CYS A 712 20.51 21.07 29.72
C CYS A 712 19.31 21.34 30.65
N GLU A 713 18.13 21.65 30.09
CA GLU A 713 16.89 21.78 30.88
C GLU A 713 16.55 20.49 31.63
N GLN A 714 16.61 19.34 30.95
CA GLN A 714 16.37 18.02 31.54
C GLN A 714 17.38 17.69 32.65
N GLY A 715 18.61 18.19 32.55
CA GLY A 715 19.64 18.05 33.57
C GLY A 715 19.63 19.14 34.65
N GLY A 716 18.64 20.04 34.67
CA GLY A 716 18.53 21.13 35.65
C GLY A 716 19.50 22.30 35.43
N ARG A 717 20.35 22.26 34.39
CA ARG A 717 21.35 23.28 34.08
C ARG A 717 20.73 24.44 33.29
N ARG A 718 19.89 25.21 33.97
CA ARG A 718 19.05 26.27 33.35
C ARG A 718 19.84 27.39 32.69
N ALA A 719 20.99 27.78 33.25
CA ALA A 719 21.84 28.82 32.69
C ALA A 719 22.48 28.40 31.35
N GLU A 720 23.00 27.16 31.28
CA GLU A 720 23.51 26.60 30.02
C GLU A 720 22.41 26.43 28.98
N ALA A 721 21.22 25.99 29.41
CA ALA A 721 20.07 25.87 28.52
C ALA A 721 19.70 27.21 27.87
N ARG A 722 19.65 28.28 28.67
CA ARG A 722 19.38 29.64 28.19
C ARG A 722 20.40 30.07 27.15
N ARG A 723 21.70 29.89 27.40
CA ARG A 723 22.77 30.26 26.45
C ARG A 723 22.60 29.58 25.08
N HIS A 724 22.31 28.28 25.07
CA HIS A 724 22.08 27.57 23.81
C HIS A 724 20.81 28.05 23.08
N TYR A 725 19.74 28.36 23.80
CA TYR A 725 18.56 28.91 23.17
C TYR A 725 18.73 30.37 22.71
N GLU A 726 19.56 31.18 23.38
CA GLU A 726 19.96 32.52 22.94
C GLU A 726 20.75 32.44 21.63
N GLN A 727 21.69 31.49 21.52
CA GLN A 727 22.40 31.21 20.26
C GLN A 727 21.42 30.79 19.15
N ALA A 728 20.48 29.90 19.46
CA ALA A 728 19.45 29.49 18.51
C ALA A 728 18.56 30.68 18.07
N ALA A 729 18.17 31.56 18.99
CA ALA A 729 17.38 32.75 18.67
C ALA A 729 18.17 33.74 17.79
N ALA A 730 19.47 33.91 18.04
CA ALA A 730 20.33 34.73 17.18
C ALA A 730 20.42 34.18 15.75
N ILE A 731 20.45 32.86 15.58
CA ILE A 731 20.42 32.20 14.26
C ILE A 731 19.07 32.44 13.57
N GLU A 732 17.96 32.37 14.30
CA GLU A 732 16.63 32.73 13.77
C GLU A 732 16.57 34.21 13.36
N ASP A 733 17.28 35.10 14.04
CA ASP A 733 17.32 36.53 13.72
C ASP A 733 18.08 36.80 12.43
N ALA A 734 19.16 36.06 12.21
CA ALA A 734 19.90 36.09 10.96
C ALA A 734 19.10 35.49 9.78
N HIS A 735 18.15 34.59 10.05
CA HIS A 735 17.35 33.91 9.03
C HIS A 735 15.84 33.98 9.33
N PRO A 736 15.18 35.13 9.10
CA PRO A 736 13.79 35.35 9.49
C PRO A 736 12.77 34.43 8.81
N GLU A 737 13.07 33.91 7.62
CA GLU A 737 12.22 32.98 6.87
C GLU A 737 12.29 31.53 7.40
N GLY A 738 13.21 31.27 8.35
CA GLY A 738 13.43 29.96 8.95
C GLY A 738 12.45 29.58 10.07
N PRO A 739 12.50 28.34 10.56
CA PRO A 739 11.64 27.86 11.63
C PRO A 739 11.91 28.59 12.96
N SER A 740 10.88 29.24 13.53
CA SER A 740 10.95 29.98 14.80
C SER A 740 10.52 29.10 15.99
N VAL A 741 11.49 28.48 16.67
CA VAL A 741 11.28 27.53 17.78
C VAL A 741 12.09 27.90 19.04
N ALA A 742 13.20 28.61 18.90
CA ALA A 742 14.14 28.96 19.96
C ALA A 742 13.51 29.91 20.98
N ARG A 743 12.81 30.95 20.53
CA ARG A 743 12.11 31.92 21.39
C ARG A 743 11.09 31.28 22.33
N ARG A 744 10.30 30.33 21.81
CA ARG A 744 9.39 29.52 22.64
C ARG A 744 10.15 28.72 23.71
N CYS A 745 11.34 28.22 23.37
CA CYS A 745 12.19 27.51 24.33
C CYS A 745 12.82 28.44 25.38
N LEU A 746 13.24 29.65 24.99
CA LEU A 746 13.68 30.70 25.92
C LEU A 746 12.56 31.09 26.88
N ALA A 747 11.36 31.34 26.37
CA ALA A 747 10.20 31.70 27.19
C ALA A 747 9.90 30.61 28.22
N ARG A 748 9.96 29.33 27.84
CA ARG A 748 9.78 28.22 28.77
C ARG A 748 10.83 28.20 29.88
N VAL A 749 12.09 28.53 29.58
CA VAL A 749 13.15 28.66 30.60
C VAL A 749 12.89 29.87 31.49
N ALA A 750 12.46 31.00 30.93
CA ALA A 750 12.12 32.22 31.68
C ALA A 750 10.95 32.01 32.66
N VAL A 751 9.89 31.30 32.24
CA VAL A 751 8.78 30.88 33.12
C VAL A 751 9.29 30.10 34.32
N ARG A 752 10.19 29.13 34.10
CA ARG A 752 10.80 28.34 35.18
C ARG A 752 11.70 29.15 36.10
N GLN A 753 12.22 30.28 35.62
CA GLN A 753 12.99 31.26 36.41
C GLN A 753 12.10 32.31 37.08
N ARG A 754 10.76 32.18 37.00
CA ARG A 754 9.78 33.17 37.48
C ARG A 754 9.90 34.55 36.83
N ARG A 755 10.41 34.61 35.60
CA ARG A 755 10.47 35.82 34.78
C ARG A 755 9.31 35.85 33.80
N GLY A 756 8.11 36.10 34.33
CA GLY A 756 6.88 36.09 33.54
C GLY A 756 6.82 37.15 32.43
N GLY A 757 7.32 38.37 32.71
CA GLY A 757 7.38 39.46 31.73
C GLY A 757 8.24 39.11 30.51
N GLU A 758 9.51 38.73 30.76
CA GLU A 758 10.44 38.26 29.71
C GLU A 758 9.84 37.12 28.88
N ALA A 759 9.17 36.16 29.55
CA ALA A 759 8.54 35.04 28.85
C ALA A 759 7.42 35.47 27.90
N ARG A 760 6.65 36.51 28.23
CA ARG A 760 5.58 37.04 27.37
C ARG A 760 6.16 37.71 26.14
N GLU A 761 7.16 38.57 26.31
CA GLU A 761 7.84 39.26 25.21
C GLU A 761 8.37 38.25 24.19
N LEU A 762 9.09 37.24 24.66
CA LEU A 762 9.61 36.17 23.82
C LEU A 762 8.52 35.37 23.10
N LEU A 763 7.36 35.15 23.72
CA LEU A 763 6.24 34.47 23.08
C LEU A 763 5.50 35.33 22.07
N HIS A 764 5.38 36.64 22.32
CA HIS A 764 4.85 37.57 21.33
C HIS A 764 5.76 37.61 20.11
N GLU A 765 7.07 37.73 20.28
CA GLU A 765 8.03 37.65 19.18
C GLU A 765 7.92 36.32 18.40
N ALA A 766 7.77 35.20 19.11
CA ALA A 766 7.59 33.90 18.47
C ALA A 766 6.30 33.84 17.62
N LEU A 767 5.20 34.43 18.10
CA LEU A 767 3.91 34.46 17.38
C LEU A 767 3.88 35.47 16.23
N VAL A 768 4.66 36.56 16.29
CA VAL A 768 4.84 37.46 15.15
C VAL A 768 5.51 36.73 13.99
N ARG A 769 6.52 35.89 14.28
CA ARG A 769 7.22 35.09 13.26
C ARG A 769 6.43 33.89 12.78
N ASN A 770 5.81 33.17 13.71
CA ASN A 770 4.97 32.02 13.41
C ASN A 770 3.59 32.17 14.09
N PRO A 771 2.62 32.77 13.39
CA PRO A 771 1.25 32.93 13.91
C PRO A 771 0.51 31.62 14.13
N GLN A 772 1.04 30.48 13.69
CA GLN A 772 0.44 29.15 13.84
C GLN A 772 1.17 28.27 14.86
N ASP A 773 2.06 28.83 15.70
CA ASP A 773 2.70 28.06 16.79
C ASP A 773 1.72 27.82 17.96
N ALA A 774 0.98 26.71 17.88
CA ALA A 774 0.04 26.29 18.91
C ALA A 774 0.68 26.18 20.31
N ALA A 775 1.91 25.69 20.41
CA ALA A 775 2.55 25.51 21.71
C ALA A 775 3.02 26.85 22.32
N ALA A 776 3.37 27.83 21.49
CA ALA A 776 3.62 29.20 21.96
C ALA A 776 2.33 29.85 22.48
N MET A 777 1.22 29.71 21.75
CA MET A 777 -0.10 30.20 22.21
C MET A 777 -0.51 29.56 23.53
N LEU A 778 -0.34 28.24 23.66
CA LEU A 778 -0.66 27.51 24.88
C LEU A 778 0.17 27.98 26.08
N LEU A 779 1.47 28.18 25.89
CA LEU A 779 2.34 28.66 26.96
C LEU A 779 1.97 30.10 27.37
N LEU A 780 1.65 30.96 26.40
CA LEU A 780 1.24 32.33 26.66
C LEU A 780 -0.10 32.39 27.40
N ALA A 781 -1.09 31.57 27.00
CA ALA A 781 -2.36 31.44 27.69
C ALA A 781 -2.18 31.03 29.15
N ARG A 782 -1.28 30.06 29.43
CA ARG A 782 -0.96 29.66 30.80
C ARG A 782 -0.36 30.80 31.62
N ILE A 783 0.55 31.57 31.04
CA ILE A 783 1.16 32.72 31.74
C ILE A 783 0.10 33.78 32.09
N TYR A 784 -0.87 34.05 31.22
CA TYR A 784 -1.97 34.98 31.51
C TYR A 784 -2.87 34.48 32.64
N LEU A 785 -3.22 33.19 32.64
CA LEU A 785 -4.04 32.57 33.69
C LEU A 785 -3.31 32.53 35.04
N ASP A 786 -2.05 32.11 35.04
CA ASP A 786 -1.25 31.97 36.26
C ASP A 786 -0.90 33.36 36.85
N GLY A 787 -0.86 34.41 36.01
CA GLY A 787 -0.70 35.81 36.43
C GLY A 787 -2.00 36.50 36.84
N GLY A 788 -3.17 35.92 36.55
CA GLY A 788 -4.48 36.51 36.86
C GLY A 788 -4.81 37.80 36.10
N GLU A 789 -4.20 38.01 34.92
CA GLU A 789 -4.25 39.31 34.23
C GLU A 789 -5.43 39.42 33.26
N ASP A 790 -5.50 38.53 32.26
CA ASP A 790 -6.52 38.60 31.21
C ASP A 790 -7.00 37.20 30.81
N PRO A 791 -8.09 36.70 31.43
CA PRO A 791 -8.65 35.40 31.11
C PRO A 791 -9.30 35.35 29.71
N ALA A 792 -9.66 36.48 29.11
CA ALA A 792 -10.25 36.53 27.76
C ALA A 792 -9.18 36.30 26.68
N ILE A 793 -8.01 36.92 26.83
CA ILE A 793 -6.85 36.66 25.95
C ILE A 793 -6.41 35.20 26.09
N ALA A 794 -6.34 34.68 27.33
CA ALA A 794 -5.99 33.29 27.57
C ALA A 794 -6.95 32.30 26.91
N GLU A 795 -8.26 32.57 26.97
CA GLU A 795 -9.29 31.78 26.30
C GLU A 795 -9.10 31.74 24.78
N MET A 796 -8.91 32.90 24.17
CA MET A 796 -8.70 33.03 22.73
C MET A 796 -7.45 32.27 22.26
N LEU A 797 -6.34 32.42 22.96
CA LEU A 797 -5.08 31.73 22.65
C LEU A 797 -5.19 30.22 22.86
N ALA A 798 -5.80 29.76 23.96
CA ALA A 798 -6.00 28.34 24.23
C ALA A 798 -6.94 27.69 23.21
N ARG A 799 -8.01 28.39 22.81
CA ARG A 799 -8.95 27.91 21.77
C ARG A 799 -8.27 27.78 20.41
N LYS A 800 -7.48 28.79 20.00
CA LYS A 800 -6.70 28.71 18.76
C LYS A 800 -5.66 27.58 18.82
N SER A 801 -4.96 27.43 19.94
CA SER A 801 -4.03 26.32 20.14
C SER A 801 -4.71 24.96 19.98
N ALA A 802 -5.87 24.75 20.62
CA ALA A 802 -6.62 23.49 20.55
C ALA A 802 -7.16 23.21 19.13
N GLY A 803 -7.55 24.26 18.39
CA GLY A 803 -7.95 24.13 16.99
C GLY A 803 -6.81 23.79 16.03
N LEU A 804 -5.59 24.22 16.33
CA LEU A 804 -4.39 23.92 15.53
C LEU A 804 -3.82 22.53 15.86
N GLN A 805 -3.79 22.15 17.14
CA GLN A 805 -3.30 20.86 17.61
C GLN A 805 -4.23 20.33 18.69
N ASP A 806 -4.91 19.23 18.37
CA ASP A 806 -5.81 18.54 19.29
C ASP A 806 -4.99 17.85 20.38
N ARG A 807 -4.78 18.55 21.51
CA ARG A 807 -4.01 18.07 22.66
C ARG A 807 -4.79 18.25 23.96
N PRO A 808 -4.75 17.27 24.88
CA PRO A 808 -5.40 17.37 26.19
C PRO A 808 -5.04 18.65 26.94
N GLU A 809 -3.76 19.01 26.89
CA GLU A 809 -3.20 20.17 27.60
C GLU A 809 -3.77 21.51 27.13
N ALA A 810 -4.12 21.60 25.85
CA ALA A 810 -4.71 22.79 25.25
C ALA A 810 -6.17 22.93 25.66
N TRP A 811 -6.93 21.83 25.60
CA TRP A 811 -8.32 21.79 26.06
C TRP A 811 -8.47 22.03 27.56
N GLN A 812 -7.58 21.48 28.39
CA GLN A 812 -7.54 21.76 29.83
C GLN A 812 -7.25 23.23 30.12
N THR A 813 -6.33 23.85 29.38
CA THR A 813 -6.02 25.27 29.54
C THR A 813 -7.19 26.14 29.08
N LEU A 814 -7.88 25.75 28.01
CA LEU A 814 -9.10 26.42 27.54
C LEU A 814 -10.22 26.32 28.58
N ALA A 815 -10.45 25.14 29.16
CA ALA A 815 -11.43 24.96 30.22
C ALA A 815 -11.14 25.85 31.43
N ARG A 816 -9.87 25.92 31.87
CA ARG A 816 -9.43 26.83 32.94
C ARG A 816 -9.74 28.29 32.60
N ALA A 817 -9.47 28.73 31.37
CA ALA A 817 -9.76 30.09 30.93
C ALA A 817 -11.27 30.39 30.89
N LEU A 818 -12.08 29.44 30.39
CA LEU A 818 -13.54 29.58 30.34
C LEU A 818 -14.17 29.67 31.74
N ARG A 819 -13.66 28.92 32.71
CA ARG A 819 -14.08 29.05 34.13
C ARG A 819 -13.75 30.41 34.71
N ALA A 820 -12.55 30.92 34.44
CA ALA A 820 -12.15 32.26 34.88
C ALA A 820 -13.04 33.37 34.29
N LEU A 821 -13.71 33.10 33.16
CA LEU A 821 -14.71 33.97 32.54
C LEU A 821 -16.17 33.68 32.97
N GLY A 822 -16.39 32.72 33.87
CA GLY A 822 -17.73 32.32 34.33
C GLY A 822 -18.54 31.48 33.32
N ARG A 823 -17.91 30.94 32.27
CA ARG A 823 -18.56 30.14 31.20
C ARG A 823 -18.47 28.64 31.52
N GLU A 824 -19.15 28.21 32.57
CA GLU A 824 -18.99 26.85 33.15
C GLU A 824 -19.43 25.72 32.22
N GLU A 825 -20.52 25.90 31.46
CA GLU A 825 -21.02 24.85 30.54
C GLU A 825 -20.03 24.60 29.39
N GLU A 826 -19.44 25.64 28.82
CA GLU A 826 -18.41 25.48 27.78
C GLU A 826 -17.10 24.90 28.34
N ALA A 827 -16.76 25.24 29.59
CA ALA A 827 -15.61 24.65 30.27
C ALA A 827 -15.77 23.13 30.42
N ARG A 828 -16.97 22.63 30.78
CA ARG A 828 -17.27 21.19 30.85
C ARG A 828 -17.12 20.50 29.50
N VAL A 829 -17.55 21.13 28.41
CA VAL A 829 -17.38 20.58 27.05
C VAL A 829 -15.90 20.51 26.68
N ALA A 830 -15.13 21.55 26.99
CA ALA A 830 -13.68 21.56 26.75
C ALA A 830 -12.97 20.47 27.58
N GLU A 831 -13.37 20.22 28.82
CA GLU A 831 -12.83 19.12 29.64
C GLU A 831 -13.19 17.75 29.09
N ALA A 832 -14.45 17.54 28.67
CA ALA A 832 -14.86 16.30 28.04
C ALA A 832 -14.02 16.01 26.79
N ARG A 833 -13.73 17.05 25.98
CA ARG A 833 -12.81 16.93 24.83
C ARG A 833 -11.38 16.64 25.25
N ALA A 834 -10.90 17.22 26.35
CA ALA A 834 -9.56 16.94 26.87
C ALA A 834 -9.36 15.48 27.31
N VAL A 835 -10.43 14.77 27.66
CA VAL A 835 -10.41 13.34 28.02
C VAL A 835 -10.44 12.45 26.78
N LEU A 836 -11.03 12.94 25.68
CA LEU A 836 -11.18 12.21 24.43
C LEU A 836 -10.01 12.39 23.46
N ALA A 837 -9.35 13.55 23.51
CA ALA A 837 -8.09 13.85 22.82
C ALA A 837 -6.90 13.19 23.53
#